data_AF-A0A2J6HHX7-F1
#
_entry.id   AF-A0A2J6HHX7-F1
#
_cell.length_a   1.000
_cell.length_b   1.000
_cell.length_c   1.000
_cell.angle_alpha   90.00
_cell.angle_beta   90.00
_cell.angle_gamma   90.00
#
_symmetry.space_group_name_H-M   'P 1'
#
loop_
_entity.id
_entity.type
_entity.pdbx_description
1 polymer ?
#
loop_
_entity_poly.entity_id
_entity_poly.type
_entity_poly.pdbx_seq_one_letter_code
_entity_poly.pdbx_strand_id
1 'polypeptide(L)'
;MALIGVALFSQNVGISNTAITPDASAGLEVQFTDKGILIPRVALTSVSDGVTITNPATSLLVYNDASGGLNPAGFYYNSGTPAAPNWKRMATGTGDLDDAWQLLGNSGTNPATNFLGTTDAQDLVFRTNNTEWMRLQTDGTLCLGTATDNNSKLRIQIDPTNTTDAYSAYFYNDGTNTAETYGIFNVNNSFTATNKYGLYNYVNADGNGGRYGIRNEVYQSSAGTNPAYGTYNSLRSYYNSSNFGMYSYHEANGTGAQYGTQNILNLVNSTGSGAIGYASANDMRIGNSNSTSTVYGEYTQLDFSLGTKYGEYKRLNTTASYSATKYADYNYFTGSGTGSNYGYYNNFSISGSGLQSGLRNQFFNVSATKYGMYNSVPNGTATGSFYGVYNDNNNDGTGEKTGIYNYFASDYGPIYGVRNNMQQNTTHNTVIYGTSTYISSNGTGNHYGIYLNVPGGSNDYAVYTYNGNSVFNEGGGLYDFRIESDVNASMFFVDASTNRVGIGTSTPSQELHVAGDVQITRGIHDGVSFGTAGYVLVTDGAGDITWTDASTISGGNDDWNLLGNAGTVTGTNFLGTTDNVELDFRTNNVIRLRISTKGQLEAMNTGYSVFIGQYAGEADDLSNNYNSFVGYNSGRFNSTGAYNSAYGAYSGYNNSTSSYNTTVGYRSFYYSTSSNAYNVALGNEAMEGAAAYINTNHNVALGYQSLNHINGGDYNVSAGSYSMLNNTTSSGNVSIGYRTMFYGTSTNIYNVALGYYAMSGSAAYTGTSYNVGIGYYALYAISGGDHNVAVGGSALRDNTTAGSNTALGYYAMRYNTTGAGNTAIGNSALYNNIDGAGNIAIGSNSMLGTVGNTGSLYNIAIGYASLSDINGGDYNIAVGRYTLENSTTSSFNTAIGDYAMGYATSSNVDNVALGREALRGTGVYTGANSNVAIGSFALTDIAGGDQNVAIGTRTLTSNTTGYSNVAIGFYSQDATTDGHDNISLGYYSLYNNTTGDDNIALGNEAMYNGTTLNANNIALGMDAMKGTAAYTSTNSNIALGNSALYSISGGDDNIALGYHSLYANTSGYRNVSMGYNTMDANVNGYYNVAFGANALGGSSDGNYNVSLGYNSMNSLTTDNDYNVAIGYYAMNGFTGATTSSYNIAIGYRSLDDLNGGDHNVAIGYYSLANSTTAIRNVAMGQSSLENSTTASSNVAIGLQSLQGFGTGSLNV
;
A
#
# COMPACT_ATOMS: atom_id res chain seq x y z
N MET A 1 -18.46 -112.18 -49.18
CA MET A 1 -17.33 -111.30 -49.57
C MET A 1 -17.60 -109.93 -49.01
N ALA A 2 -16.79 -109.42 -48.06
CA ALA A 2 -16.62 -108.00 -47.69
C ALA A 2 -16.08 -107.89 -46.25
N LEU A 3 -15.07 -107.05 -46.01
CA LEU A 3 -14.96 -106.03 -44.94
C LEU A 3 -13.49 -105.57 -44.84
N ILE A 4 -13.19 -104.31 -45.16
CA ILE A 4 -13.05 -103.11 -44.29
C ILE A 4 -11.68 -103.01 -43.61
N GLY A 5 -10.93 -101.96 -43.98
CA GLY A 5 -9.77 -101.47 -43.24
C GLY A 5 -8.93 -100.47 -44.03
N VAL A 6 -9.17 -99.17 -43.87
CA VAL A 6 -8.13 -98.11 -43.88
C VAL A 6 -8.60 -96.97 -42.95
N ALA A 7 -7.76 -96.58 -41.99
CA ALA A 7 -7.96 -95.49 -41.06
C ALA A 7 -7.48 -94.14 -41.65
N LEU A 8 -8.29 -93.09 -41.49
CA LEU A 8 -7.94 -91.70 -41.70
C LEU A 8 -8.43 -90.92 -40.47
N PHE A 9 -7.52 -90.31 -39.71
CA PHE A 9 -7.84 -89.36 -38.65
C PHE A 9 -7.57 -87.94 -39.17
N SER A 10 -8.64 -87.19 -39.42
CA SER A 10 -8.65 -85.73 -39.58
C SER A 10 -10.00 -85.23 -39.05
N GLN A 11 -10.01 -84.21 -38.17
CA GLN A 11 -11.09 -84.02 -37.19
C GLN A 11 -11.62 -82.59 -37.06
N ASN A 12 -11.21 -81.66 -37.92
CA ASN A 12 -11.78 -80.31 -37.98
C ASN A 12 -13.23 -80.41 -38.49
N VAL A 13 -14.23 -80.17 -37.63
CA VAL A 13 -15.66 -80.29 -37.98
C VAL A 13 -16.17 -78.97 -38.56
N GLY A 14 -16.72 -78.99 -39.77
CA GLY A 14 -17.42 -77.84 -40.37
C GLY A 14 -18.93 -77.98 -40.24
N ILE A 15 -19.62 -76.94 -39.77
CA ILE A 15 -21.08 -76.87 -39.72
C ILE A 15 -21.55 -75.62 -40.46
N SER A 16 -22.13 -75.80 -41.64
CA SER A 16 -22.56 -74.72 -42.54
C SER A 16 -23.72 -75.16 -43.44
N ASN A 17 -24.38 -74.20 -44.11
CA ASN A 17 -25.38 -74.48 -45.15
C ASN A 17 -24.80 -74.54 -46.58
N THR A 18 -23.50 -74.25 -46.72
CA THR A 18 -22.71 -74.37 -47.96
C THR A 18 -21.51 -75.28 -47.72
N ALA A 19 -20.92 -75.88 -48.76
CA ALA A 19 -19.71 -76.68 -48.58
C ALA A 19 -18.54 -75.78 -48.14
N ILE A 20 -18.00 -76.01 -46.95
CA ILE A 20 -16.81 -75.32 -46.44
C ILE A 20 -15.70 -76.35 -46.17
N THR A 21 -14.45 -75.92 -46.33
CA THR A 21 -13.29 -76.63 -45.80
C THR A 21 -12.92 -75.94 -44.50
N PRO A 22 -13.12 -76.58 -43.33
CA PRO A 22 -12.78 -75.95 -42.06
C PRO A 22 -11.31 -75.51 -42.02
N ASP A 23 -11.04 -74.33 -41.48
CA ASP A 23 -9.69 -73.81 -41.32
C ASP A 23 -8.84 -74.81 -40.53
N ALA A 24 -7.57 -74.99 -40.95
CA ALA A 24 -6.67 -75.95 -40.34
C ALA A 24 -6.43 -75.67 -38.84
N SER A 25 -6.59 -74.41 -38.42
CA SER A 25 -6.48 -73.96 -37.02
C SER A 25 -7.78 -74.12 -36.20
N ALA A 26 -8.91 -74.44 -36.83
CA ALA A 26 -10.21 -74.57 -36.18
C ALA A 26 -10.60 -76.04 -35.95
N GLY A 27 -10.79 -76.44 -34.68
CA GLY A 27 -11.35 -77.76 -34.35
C GLY A 27 -12.85 -77.88 -34.68
N LEU A 28 -13.58 -76.76 -34.67
CA LEU A 28 -14.97 -76.63 -35.07
C LEU A 28 -15.15 -75.27 -35.76
N GLU A 29 -15.56 -75.26 -37.02
CA GLU A 29 -15.92 -74.04 -37.75
C GLU A 29 -17.42 -74.04 -38.05
N VAL A 30 -18.10 -72.95 -37.68
CA VAL A 30 -19.54 -72.78 -37.88
C VAL A 30 -19.79 -71.56 -38.76
N GLN A 31 -20.22 -71.77 -40.01
CA GLN A 31 -20.44 -70.69 -40.98
C GLN A 31 -21.88 -70.69 -41.50
N PHE A 32 -22.68 -69.74 -40.99
CA PHE A 32 -24.02 -69.42 -41.46
C PHE A 32 -24.18 -67.90 -41.55
N THR A 33 -24.97 -67.39 -42.49
CA THR A 33 -25.25 -65.96 -42.63
C THR A 33 -26.34 -65.46 -41.66
N ASP A 34 -27.12 -66.37 -41.09
CA ASP A 34 -28.35 -66.08 -40.33
C ASP A 34 -28.53 -66.97 -39.08
N LYS A 35 -27.54 -67.79 -38.71
CA LYS A 35 -27.61 -68.70 -37.54
C LYS A 35 -26.36 -68.57 -36.67
N GLY A 36 -26.55 -68.66 -35.36
CA GLY A 36 -25.47 -68.73 -34.36
C GLY A 36 -25.30 -70.13 -33.76
N ILE A 37 -24.34 -70.27 -32.85
CA ILE A 37 -24.16 -71.48 -32.03
C ILE A 37 -24.81 -71.28 -30.65
N LEU A 38 -25.66 -72.23 -30.23
CA LEU A 38 -26.15 -72.29 -28.85
C LEU A 38 -25.18 -73.14 -28.04
N ILE A 39 -24.43 -72.49 -27.15
CA ILE A 39 -23.59 -73.15 -26.15
C ILE A 39 -24.50 -73.71 -25.02
N PRO A 40 -24.17 -74.87 -24.40
CA PRO A 40 -24.98 -75.44 -23.34
C PRO A 40 -25.28 -74.44 -22.22
N ARG A 41 -26.56 -74.33 -21.85
CA ARG A 41 -27.00 -73.57 -20.68
C ARG A 41 -26.88 -74.46 -19.46
N VAL A 42 -26.16 -73.99 -18.45
CA VAL A 42 -25.77 -74.76 -17.27
C VAL A 42 -26.08 -73.96 -16.02
N ALA A 43 -26.64 -74.60 -15.01
CA ALA A 43 -26.96 -73.99 -13.73
C ALA A 43 -25.76 -74.09 -12.77
N LEU A 44 -24.70 -73.29 -12.99
CA LEU A 44 -23.51 -73.34 -12.12
C LEU A 44 -23.83 -72.81 -10.72
N THR A 45 -23.29 -73.47 -9.70
CA THR A 45 -23.55 -73.15 -8.29
C THR A 45 -22.53 -72.20 -7.66
N SER A 46 -21.28 -72.20 -8.15
CA SER A 46 -20.21 -71.32 -7.70
C SER A 46 -19.06 -71.25 -8.72
N VAL A 47 -18.10 -70.33 -8.54
CA VAL A 47 -16.90 -70.26 -9.39
C VAL A 47 -16.05 -71.53 -9.31
N SER A 48 -16.15 -72.31 -8.23
CA SER A 48 -15.44 -73.57 -8.03
C SER A 48 -16.26 -74.83 -8.37
N ASP A 49 -17.43 -74.68 -9.02
CA ASP A 49 -18.34 -75.79 -9.29
C ASP A 49 -17.73 -76.84 -10.23
N GLY A 50 -17.33 -77.98 -9.67
CA GLY A 50 -16.91 -79.17 -10.40
C GLY A 50 -17.91 -80.33 -10.35
N VAL A 51 -19.13 -80.07 -9.87
CA VAL A 51 -20.16 -81.09 -9.69
C VAL A 51 -21.18 -81.02 -10.82
N THR A 52 -21.68 -79.82 -11.13
CA THR A 52 -22.68 -79.61 -12.20
C THR A 52 -22.15 -80.05 -13.55
N ILE A 53 -20.86 -79.84 -13.78
CA ILE A 53 -20.09 -80.49 -14.84
C ILE A 53 -18.95 -81.21 -14.15
N THR A 54 -19.01 -82.54 -14.12
CA THR A 54 -17.96 -83.34 -13.50
C THR A 54 -16.67 -83.25 -14.31
N ASN A 55 -15.55 -82.87 -13.67
CA ASN A 55 -14.23 -82.69 -14.30
C ASN A 55 -14.25 -81.75 -15.52
N PRO A 56 -14.68 -80.48 -15.38
CA PRO A 56 -14.80 -79.57 -16.51
C PRO A 56 -13.41 -79.26 -17.08
N ALA A 57 -13.24 -79.39 -18.40
CA ALA A 57 -11.97 -79.10 -19.05
C ALA A 57 -11.55 -77.63 -18.86
N THR A 58 -10.25 -77.36 -18.84
CA THR A 58 -9.75 -76.00 -18.98
C THR A 58 -10.23 -75.42 -20.32
N SER A 59 -10.66 -74.16 -20.31
CA SER A 59 -11.28 -73.44 -21.43
C SER A 59 -12.66 -73.97 -21.87
N LEU A 60 -13.31 -74.84 -21.07
CA LEU A 60 -14.69 -75.24 -21.34
C LEU A 60 -15.62 -74.04 -21.23
N LEU A 61 -16.32 -73.70 -22.32
CA LEU A 61 -17.27 -72.59 -22.40
C LEU A 61 -18.71 -73.08 -22.17
N VAL A 62 -19.43 -72.41 -21.27
CA VAL A 62 -20.85 -72.64 -20.99
C VAL A 62 -21.58 -71.31 -20.91
N TYR A 63 -22.90 -71.34 -21.08
CA TYR A 63 -23.75 -70.22 -20.67
C TYR A 63 -24.32 -70.54 -19.28
N ASN A 64 -23.84 -69.86 -18.24
CA ASN A 64 -24.45 -69.96 -16.91
C ASN A 64 -25.81 -69.28 -16.92
N ASP A 65 -26.89 -70.01 -16.63
CA ASP A 65 -28.26 -69.46 -16.60
C ASP A 65 -28.65 -68.83 -15.25
N ALA A 66 -27.72 -68.84 -14.28
CA ALA A 66 -27.86 -68.35 -12.91
C ALA A 66 -28.89 -69.09 -12.03
N SER A 67 -29.59 -70.11 -12.54
CA SER A 67 -30.55 -70.88 -11.74
C SER A 67 -29.90 -71.75 -10.67
N GLY A 68 -28.59 -72.00 -10.77
CA GLY A 68 -27.79 -72.78 -9.81
C GLY A 68 -27.21 -71.99 -8.64
N GLY A 69 -27.22 -70.65 -8.69
CA GLY A 69 -26.73 -69.78 -7.60
C GLY A 69 -25.50 -68.92 -7.95
N LEU A 70 -24.70 -69.28 -8.96
CA LEU A 70 -23.67 -68.40 -9.49
C LEU A 70 -24.31 -67.25 -10.28
N ASN A 71 -24.18 -66.01 -9.81
CA ASN A 71 -24.73 -64.82 -10.46
C ASN A 71 -23.61 -63.90 -10.98
N PRO A 72 -23.84 -63.12 -12.06
CA PRO A 72 -25.04 -63.07 -12.92
C PRO A 72 -25.03 -64.14 -14.04
N ALA A 73 -26.17 -64.31 -14.73
CA ALA A 73 -26.23 -65.16 -15.92
C ALA A 73 -25.32 -64.62 -17.04
N GLY A 74 -24.74 -65.50 -17.84
CA GLY A 74 -23.86 -65.11 -18.94
C GLY A 74 -22.92 -66.21 -19.40
N PHE A 75 -22.01 -65.89 -20.32
CA PHE A 75 -20.98 -66.82 -20.76
C PHE A 75 -19.89 -66.96 -19.69
N TYR A 76 -19.57 -68.19 -19.31
CA TYR A 76 -18.49 -68.52 -18.39
C TYR A 76 -17.57 -69.55 -19.04
N TYR A 77 -16.27 -69.40 -18.81
CA TYR A 77 -15.29 -70.42 -19.17
C TYR A 77 -14.52 -70.89 -17.95
N ASN A 78 -14.18 -72.17 -17.89
CA ASN A 78 -13.34 -72.70 -16.82
C ASN A 78 -11.87 -72.31 -17.08
N SER A 79 -11.33 -71.33 -16.36
CA SER A 79 -9.91 -70.99 -16.41
C SER A 79 -9.04 -71.89 -15.51
N GLY A 80 -9.67 -72.77 -14.71
CA GLY A 80 -9.01 -73.71 -13.82
C GLY A 80 -8.74 -75.08 -14.48
N THR A 81 -8.41 -76.07 -13.66
CA THR A 81 -8.17 -77.45 -14.12
C THR A 81 -9.40 -78.33 -13.87
N PRO A 82 -9.52 -79.52 -14.48
CA PRO A 82 -10.61 -80.45 -14.17
C PRO A 82 -10.74 -80.81 -12.68
N ALA A 83 -9.62 -80.85 -11.94
CA ALA A 83 -9.59 -81.16 -10.51
C ALA A 83 -9.88 -79.95 -9.60
N ALA A 84 -9.73 -78.73 -10.13
CA ALA A 84 -9.99 -77.48 -9.42
C ALA A 84 -10.55 -76.44 -10.41
N PRO A 85 -11.87 -76.50 -10.71
CA PRO A 85 -12.51 -75.58 -11.63
C PRO A 85 -12.47 -74.15 -11.10
N ASN A 86 -12.36 -73.19 -12.02
CA ASN A 86 -12.47 -71.77 -11.76
C ASN A 86 -13.24 -71.13 -12.92
N TRP A 87 -14.55 -71.04 -12.78
CA TRP A 87 -15.45 -70.44 -13.75
C TRP A 87 -15.32 -68.93 -13.75
N LYS A 88 -14.74 -68.38 -14.81
CA LYS A 88 -14.69 -66.93 -15.04
C LYS A 88 -15.73 -66.52 -16.05
N ARG A 89 -16.45 -65.44 -15.71
CA ARG A 89 -17.38 -64.80 -16.63
C ARG A 89 -16.57 -64.16 -17.76
N MET A 90 -17.00 -64.37 -18.99
CA MET A 90 -16.43 -63.68 -20.15
C MET A 90 -17.05 -62.28 -20.20
N ALA A 91 -16.21 -61.25 -20.12
CA ALA A 91 -16.67 -59.86 -20.01
C ALA A 91 -17.66 -59.52 -21.13
N THR A 92 -18.91 -59.24 -20.75
CA THR A 92 -19.86 -58.57 -21.62
C THR A 92 -19.44 -57.10 -21.62
N GLY A 93 -19.01 -56.56 -22.75
CA GLY A 93 -18.63 -55.16 -22.88
C GLY A 93 -19.57 -54.24 -22.07
N THR A 94 -18.95 -53.28 -21.38
CA THR A 94 -19.53 -52.22 -20.54
C THR A 94 -20.02 -52.56 -19.11
N GLY A 95 -19.55 -53.64 -18.46
CA GLY A 95 -20.09 -54.05 -17.14
C GLY A 95 -19.16 -54.52 -16.01
N ASP A 96 -17.84 -54.60 -16.17
CA ASP A 96 -16.91 -54.90 -15.04
C ASP A 96 -16.30 -53.58 -14.51
N LEU A 97 -17.17 -52.70 -13.97
CA LEU A 97 -16.83 -51.35 -13.49
C LEU A 97 -16.54 -51.27 -11.97
N ASP A 98 -16.41 -52.38 -11.25
CA ASP A 98 -16.13 -52.34 -9.81
C ASP A 98 -14.68 -51.88 -9.48
N ASP A 99 -13.77 -51.81 -10.47
CA ASP A 99 -12.38 -51.37 -10.29
C ASP A 99 -12.03 -50.03 -10.99
N ALA A 100 -13.01 -49.24 -11.46
CA ALA A 100 -12.76 -47.97 -12.18
C ALA A 100 -13.24 -46.72 -11.42
N TRP A 101 -12.54 -45.59 -11.58
CA TRP A 101 -13.00 -44.26 -11.15
C TRP A 101 -14.07 -43.71 -12.10
N GLN A 102 -15.29 -43.50 -11.63
CA GLN A 102 -16.42 -43.04 -12.46
C GLN A 102 -16.37 -41.53 -12.74
N LEU A 103 -16.83 -41.12 -13.93
CA LEU A 103 -16.90 -39.72 -14.36
C LEU A 103 -17.81 -38.84 -13.49
N LEU A 104 -18.79 -39.44 -12.82
CA LEU A 104 -19.74 -38.74 -11.92
C LEU A 104 -19.38 -38.91 -10.43
N GLY A 105 -18.25 -39.56 -10.13
CA GLY A 105 -17.77 -39.84 -8.77
C GLY A 105 -18.16 -41.22 -8.25
N ASN A 106 -17.37 -41.74 -7.30
CA ASN A 106 -17.59 -43.04 -6.67
C ASN A 106 -18.16 -42.84 -5.25
N SER A 107 -19.24 -43.54 -4.89
CA SER A 107 -19.76 -43.58 -3.52
C SER A 107 -19.22 -44.79 -2.74
N GLY A 108 -18.87 -44.62 -1.47
CA GLY A 108 -18.47 -45.74 -0.58
C GLY A 108 -16.98 -46.16 -0.66
N THR A 109 -16.08 -45.24 -0.97
CA THR A 109 -14.64 -45.51 -1.10
C THR A 109 -13.95 -45.84 0.24
N ASN A 110 -12.97 -46.73 0.21
CA ASN A 110 -12.04 -47.03 1.31
C ASN A 110 -10.64 -46.43 1.01
N PRO A 111 -10.14 -45.46 1.79
CA PRO A 111 -8.86 -44.79 1.54
C PRO A 111 -7.63 -45.72 1.46
N ALA A 112 -7.67 -46.92 2.02
CA ALA A 112 -6.54 -47.87 1.98
C ALA A 112 -6.45 -48.65 0.65
N THR A 113 -7.55 -48.76 -0.09
CA THR A 113 -7.64 -49.63 -1.28
C THR A 113 -8.23 -48.93 -2.50
N ASN A 114 -8.91 -47.79 -2.34
CA ASN A 114 -9.45 -46.98 -3.43
C ASN A 114 -8.71 -45.64 -3.48
N PHE A 115 -7.82 -45.49 -4.45
CA PHE A 115 -7.07 -44.26 -4.70
C PHE A 115 -6.99 -43.97 -6.19
N LEU A 116 -6.84 -42.69 -6.53
CA LEU A 116 -6.50 -42.26 -7.88
C LEU A 116 -4.98 -42.04 -7.91
N GLY A 117 -4.24 -42.98 -8.48
CA GLY A 117 -2.78 -42.95 -8.46
C GLY A 117 -2.15 -44.21 -9.03
N THR A 118 -0.83 -44.29 -8.91
CA THR A 118 0.00 -45.42 -9.34
C THR A 118 0.44 -46.25 -8.12
N THR A 119 0.62 -47.56 -8.30
CA THR A 119 1.20 -48.46 -7.27
C THR A 119 2.67 -48.77 -7.52
N ASP A 120 3.21 -48.29 -8.64
CA ASP A 120 4.59 -48.44 -9.05
C ASP A 120 5.31 -47.09 -9.00
N ALA A 121 6.62 -47.10 -9.26
CA ALA A 121 7.43 -45.89 -9.31
C ALA A 121 7.25 -45.14 -10.65
N GLN A 122 6.01 -44.86 -11.02
CA GLN A 122 5.64 -44.05 -12.18
C GLN A 122 4.85 -42.82 -11.73
N ASP A 123 5.07 -41.70 -12.40
CA ASP A 123 4.38 -40.44 -12.12
C ASP A 123 2.88 -40.54 -12.45
N LEU A 124 2.03 -39.87 -11.65
CA LEU A 124 0.62 -39.67 -11.96
C LEU A 124 0.44 -38.37 -12.73
N VAL A 125 -0.25 -38.42 -13.89
CA VAL A 125 -0.22 -37.29 -14.83
C VAL A 125 -1.58 -36.98 -15.45
N PHE A 126 -2.09 -35.79 -15.16
CA PHE A 126 -3.41 -35.32 -15.57
C PHE A 126 -3.31 -34.45 -16.84
N ARG A 127 -4.26 -34.66 -17.76
CA ARG A 127 -4.25 -34.03 -19.09
C ARG A 127 -5.64 -33.56 -19.51
N THR A 128 -5.72 -32.53 -20.35
CA THR A 128 -6.91 -32.21 -21.16
C THR A 128 -6.48 -32.07 -22.62
N ASN A 129 -7.22 -32.68 -23.55
CA ASN A 129 -6.86 -32.73 -24.97
C ASN A 129 -5.39 -33.15 -25.24
N ASN A 130 -4.92 -34.22 -24.57
CA ASN A 130 -3.52 -34.68 -24.58
C ASN A 130 -2.46 -33.66 -24.10
N THR A 131 -2.87 -32.50 -23.59
CA THR A 131 -1.98 -31.50 -22.99
C THR A 131 -1.83 -31.77 -21.50
N GLU A 132 -0.61 -31.88 -21.02
CA GLU A 132 -0.29 -32.10 -19.62
C GLU A 132 -0.41 -30.81 -18.81
N TRP A 133 -1.23 -30.84 -17.76
CA TRP A 133 -1.45 -29.69 -16.87
C TRP A 133 -0.90 -29.90 -15.47
N MET A 134 -0.83 -31.15 -15.01
CA MET A 134 -0.42 -31.50 -13.66
C MET A 134 0.25 -32.87 -13.64
N ARG A 135 1.37 -32.95 -12.92
CA ARG A 135 2.13 -34.17 -12.67
C ARG A 135 2.46 -34.27 -11.19
N LEU A 136 2.15 -35.42 -10.60
CA LEU A 136 2.67 -35.82 -9.29
C LEU A 136 3.81 -36.81 -9.51
N GLN A 137 5.01 -36.39 -9.14
CA GLN A 137 6.23 -37.17 -9.30
C GLN A 137 6.39 -38.20 -8.19
N THR A 138 7.16 -39.25 -8.47
CA THR A 138 7.46 -40.33 -7.51
C THR A 138 8.14 -39.87 -6.21
N ASP A 139 8.77 -38.69 -6.19
CA ASP A 139 9.41 -38.10 -5.01
C ASP A 139 8.47 -37.24 -4.14
N GLY A 140 7.17 -37.19 -4.48
CA GLY A 140 6.17 -36.36 -3.78
C GLY A 140 6.05 -34.93 -4.32
N THR A 141 6.78 -34.58 -5.38
CA THR A 141 6.69 -33.26 -6.02
C THR A 141 5.45 -33.15 -6.90
N LEU A 142 4.60 -32.16 -6.64
CA LEU A 142 3.53 -31.72 -7.54
C LEU A 142 4.06 -30.61 -8.46
N CYS A 143 4.12 -30.88 -9.76
CA CYS A 143 4.54 -29.93 -10.80
C CYS A 143 3.35 -29.58 -11.72
N LEU A 144 3.11 -28.28 -11.95
CA LEU A 144 2.03 -27.78 -12.82
C LEU A 144 2.54 -27.09 -14.09
N GLY A 145 1.76 -27.22 -15.17
CA GLY A 145 1.89 -26.40 -16.39
C GLY A 145 2.94 -26.84 -17.41
N THR A 146 3.92 -27.67 -17.03
CA THR A 146 4.81 -28.40 -17.95
C THR A 146 5.20 -29.75 -17.34
N ALA A 147 5.78 -30.62 -18.18
CA ALA A 147 6.65 -31.68 -17.71
C ALA A 147 8.07 -31.16 -17.42
N THR A 148 8.84 -31.95 -16.66
CA THR A 148 10.24 -31.81 -16.22
C THR A 148 10.57 -30.60 -15.33
N ASP A 149 11.33 -30.90 -14.28
CA ASP A 149 11.57 -30.16 -13.02
C ASP A 149 11.94 -28.67 -13.14
N ASN A 150 12.35 -28.21 -14.32
CA ASN A 150 12.95 -26.89 -14.51
C ASN A 150 12.03 -25.85 -15.17
N ASN A 151 10.85 -26.24 -15.66
CA ASN A 151 9.93 -25.34 -16.39
C ASN A 151 8.48 -25.30 -15.84
N SER A 152 8.20 -25.97 -14.72
CA SER A 152 6.86 -25.95 -14.13
C SER A 152 6.50 -24.55 -13.62
N LYS A 153 5.25 -24.14 -13.82
CA LYS A 153 4.72 -22.84 -13.36
C LYS A 153 4.50 -22.81 -11.85
N LEU A 154 4.28 -23.97 -11.24
CA LEU A 154 4.17 -24.16 -9.80
C LEU A 154 4.78 -25.52 -9.45
N ARG A 155 5.69 -25.52 -8.48
CA ARG A 155 6.29 -26.71 -7.89
C ARG A 155 5.99 -26.71 -6.40
N ILE A 156 5.44 -27.82 -5.90
CA ILE A 156 5.23 -28.05 -4.47
C ILE A 156 5.90 -29.39 -4.14
N GLN A 157 7.07 -29.34 -3.53
CA GLN A 157 7.72 -30.53 -2.98
C GLN A 157 7.21 -30.75 -1.56
N ILE A 158 6.45 -31.81 -1.37
CA ILE A 158 6.04 -32.28 -0.05
C ILE A 158 7.00 -33.41 0.28
N ASP A 159 7.94 -33.20 1.21
CA ASP A 159 8.78 -34.28 1.73
C ASP A 159 8.04 -34.99 2.87
N PRO A 160 7.44 -36.17 2.64
CA PRO A 160 6.71 -36.88 3.69
C PRO A 160 7.63 -37.45 4.79
N THR A 161 8.96 -37.37 4.63
CA THR A 161 9.94 -37.90 5.58
C THR A 161 10.54 -36.84 6.52
N ASN A 162 10.38 -35.54 6.18
CA ASN A 162 10.85 -34.44 7.02
C ASN A 162 9.82 -34.09 8.10
N THR A 163 10.11 -34.49 9.34
CA THR A 163 9.24 -34.26 10.51
C THR A 163 9.57 -32.99 11.30
N THR A 164 10.60 -32.24 10.89
CA THR A 164 11.17 -31.13 11.68
C THR A 164 10.87 -29.74 11.13
N ASP A 165 10.51 -29.62 9.85
CA ASP A 165 10.31 -28.33 9.19
C ASP A 165 8.98 -28.28 8.42
N ALA A 166 7.98 -27.59 8.98
CA ALA A 166 6.71 -27.33 8.33
C ALA A 166 6.82 -26.15 7.36
N TYR A 167 7.39 -26.35 6.17
CA TYR A 167 7.37 -25.34 5.11
C TYR A 167 6.43 -25.76 3.98
N SER A 168 5.47 -24.90 3.66
CA SER A 168 4.30 -25.21 2.83
C SER A 168 4.45 -24.83 1.34
N ALA A 169 5.55 -24.19 0.91
CA ALA A 169 5.84 -23.93 -0.50
C ALA A 169 7.29 -23.45 -0.68
N TYR A 170 8.20 -24.33 -1.12
CA TYR A 170 9.57 -23.98 -1.48
C TYR A 170 9.70 -23.82 -3.00
N PHE A 171 10.16 -22.64 -3.46
CA PHE A 171 10.67 -22.47 -4.82
C PHE A 171 12.21 -22.49 -4.77
N TYR A 172 12.80 -23.62 -5.16
CA TYR A 172 14.25 -23.79 -5.27
C TYR A 172 14.69 -23.57 -6.73
N ASN A 173 15.51 -22.55 -6.98
CA ASN A 173 16.13 -22.31 -8.28
C ASN A 173 17.59 -22.79 -8.25
N ASP A 174 17.91 -23.82 -9.05
CA ASP A 174 19.18 -24.56 -8.99
C ASP A 174 20.42 -23.84 -9.58
N GLY A 175 20.29 -22.58 -9.97
CA GLY A 175 21.41 -21.79 -10.47
C GLY A 175 21.42 -21.57 -11.98
N THR A 176 20.58 -22.27 -12.75
CA THR A 176 20.54 -22.14 -14.23
C THR A 176 19.41 -21.28 -14.78
N ASN A 177 18.38 -20.99 -13.98
CA ASN A 177 17.16 -20.32 -14.45
C ASN A 177 17.27 -18.77 -14.40
N THR A 178 17.12 -18.14 -15.57
CA THR A 178 17.24 -16.70 -15.82
C THR A 178 15.94 -15.92 -15.63
N ALA A 179 14.81 -16.55 -15.29
CA ALA A 179 13.50 -15.91 -15.21
C ALA A 179 13.29 -15.05 -13.94
N GLU A 180 12.33 -14.11 -14.02
CA GLU A 180 11.78 -13.46 -12.84
C GLU A 180 11.10 -14.48 -11.93
N THR A 181 11.32 -14.39 -10.62
CA THR A 181 10.74 -15.33 -9.66
C THR A 181 9.73 -14.63 -8.77
N TYR A 182 8.56 -15.24 -8.61
CA TYR A 182 7.46 -14.78 -7.77
C TYR A 182 7.15 -15.88 -6.73
N GLY A 183 7.38 -15.66 -5.43
CA GLY A 183 7.24 -16.73 -4.43
C GLY A 183 7.18 -16.24 -2.97
N ILE A 184 6.67 -17.06 -2.05
CA ILE A 184 6.61 -16.73 -0.61
C ILE A 184 8.02 -16.72 0.01
N PHE A 185 8.84 -17.73 -0.31
CA PHE A 185 10.23 -17.85 0.09
C PHE A 185 11.10 -18.15 -1.14
N ASN A 186 11.93 -17.19 -1.54
CA ASN A 186 12.82 -17.31 -2.70
C ASN A 186 14.26 -17.52 -2.22
N VAL A 187 14.86 -18.70 -2.44
CA VAL A 187 16.30 -18.97 -2.24
C VAL A 187 16.98 -19.01 -3.60
N ASN A 188 17.97 -18.14 -3.82
CA ASN A 188 18.63 -18.02 -5.11
C ASN A 188 20.16 -18.10 -5.02
N ASN A 189 20.73 -19.11 -5.69
CA ASN A 189 22.18 -19.30 -5.90
C ASN A 189 22.62 -18.97 -7.35
N SER A 190 21.78 -18.31 -8.15
CA SER A 190 22.00 -18.06 -9.59
C SER A 190 22.68 -16.71 -9.89
N PHE A 191 23.57 -16.71 -10.89
CA PHE A 191 24.37 -15.58 -11.41
C PHE A 191 23.55 -14.55 -12.24
N THR A 192 22.23 -14.48 -12.06
CA THR A 192 21.26 -13.95 -13.05
C THR A 192 20.62 -12.60 -12.68
N ALA A 193 20.32 -11.79 -13.71
CA ALA A 193 20.03 -10.35 -13.58
C ALA A 193 18.53 -9.95 -13.61
N THR A 194 17.60 -10.89 -13.47
CA THR A 194 16.15 -10.64 -13.46
C THR A 194 15.59 -10.33 -12.07
N ASN A 195 14.45 -9.64 -12.02
CA ASN A 195 13.80 -9.22 -10.79
C ASN A 195 13.34 -10.41 -9.92
N LYS A 196 13.26 -10.17 -8.60
CA LYS A 196 12.81 -11.15 -7.59
C LYS A 196 11.71 -10.53 -6.74
N TYR A 197 10.54 -11.18 -6.69
CA TYR A 197 9.37 -10.75 -5.95
C TYR A 197 8.98 -11.82 -4.91
N GLY A 198 8.93 -11.48 -3.63
CA GLY A 198 8.51 -12.45 -2.59
C GLY A 198 8.45 -11.93 -1.16
N LEU A 199 7.83 -12.68 -0.24
CA LEU A 199 7.76 -12.25 1.18
C LEU A 199 9.14 -12.33 1.84
N TYR A 200 9.90 -13.39 1.55
CA TYR A 200 11.29 -13.55 1.94
C TYR A 200 12.17 -13.86 0.72
N ASN A 201 13.19 -13.05 0.47
CA ASN A 201 14.17 -13.27 -0.60
C ASN A 201 15.56 -13.48 0.01
N TYR A 202 16.18 -14.63 -0.22
CA TYR A 202 17.55 -14.95 0.18
C TYR A 202 18.41 -15.19 -1.07
N VAL A 203 19.45 -14.38 -1.25
CA VAL A 203 20.32 -14.42 -2.44
C VAL A 203 21.76 -14.63 -2.00
N ASN A 204 22.38 -15.74 -2.44
CA ASN A 204 23.76 -16.12 -2.10
C ASN A 204 24.64 -16.29 -3.36
N ALA A 205 24.39 -15.46 -4.38
CA ALA A 205 25.13 -15.38 -5.63
C ALA A 205 25.00 -13.96 -6.23
N ASP A 206 25.82 -13.59 -7.21
CA ASP A 206 25.90 -12.22 -7.77
C ASP A 206 24.72 -11.82 -8.69
N GLY A 207 23.50 -12.29 -8.36
CA GLY A 207 22.26 -11.96 -9.05
C GLY A 207 21.99 -10.45 -9.07
N ASN A 208 21.99 -9.87 -10.26
CA ASN A 208 22.04 -8.42 -10.48
C ASN A 208 20.70 -7.80 -10.94
N GLY A 209 19.58 -8.45 -10.61
CA GLY A 209 18.22 -7.93 -10.76
C GLY A 209 17.65 -7.37 -9.45
N GLY A 210 16.59 -6.57 -9.51
CA GLY A 210 15.99 -5.92 -8.33
C GLY A 210 15.34 -6.92 -7.37
N ARG A 211 15.28 -6.58 -6.07
CA ARG A 211 14.63 -7.40 -5.03
C ARG A 211 13.46 -6.66 -4.41
N TYR A 212 12.28 -7.26 -4.41
CA TYR A 212 11.04 -6.68 -3.92
C TYR A 212 10.40 -7.65 -2.92
N GLY A 213 10.32 -7.29 -1.65
CA GLY A 213 9.78 -8.19 -0.63
C GLY A 213 9.63 -7.63 0.78
N ILE A 214 9.10 -8.41 1.72
CA ILE A 214 9.01 -7.97 3.13
C ILE A 214 10.39 -8.07 3.79
N ARG A 215 11.10 -9.19 3.57
CA ARG A 215 12.46 -9.44 4.07
C ARG A 215 13.38 -9.84 2.93
N ASN A 216 14.45 -9.07 2.71
CA ASN A 216 15.49 -9.37 1.74
C ASN A 216 16.83 -9.62 2.46
N GLU A 217 17.49 -10.72 2.16
CA GLU A 217 18.83 -11.06 2.62
C GLU A 217 19.73 -11.33 1.42
N VAL A 218 20.81 -10.57 1.29
CA VAL A 218 21.69 -10.60 0.13
C VAL A 218 23.13 -10.80 0.57
N TYR A 219 23.77 -11.83 0.03
CA TYR A 219 25.18 -12.17 0.22
C TYR A 219 25.85 -12.28 -1.15
N GLN A 220 26.64 -11.27 -1.53
CA GLN A 220 27.26 -11.16 -2.87
C GLN A 220 28.78 -11.07 -2.81
N SER A 221 29.45 -11.71 -3.76
CA SER A 221 30.90 -11.68 -3.98
C SER A 221 31.39 -10.49 -4.79
N SER A 222 30.51 -9.85 -5.58
CA SER A 222 30.83 -8.63 -6.33
C SER A 222 29.71 -7.60 -6.27
N ALA A 223 30.08 -6.32 -6.28
CA ALA A 223 29.21 -5.22 -5.85
C ALA A 223 28.20 -4.79 -6.94
N GLY A 224 27.12 -5.55 -7.08
CA GLY A 224 26.01 -5.31 -8.00
C GLY A 224 25.28 -3.96 -7.86
N THR A 225 24.45 -3.60 -8.85
CA THR A 225 23.90 -2.24 -9.05
C THR A 225 22.37 -2.09 -8.97
N ASN A 226 21.57 -3.16 -8.91
CA ASN A 226 20.10 -3.08 -8.82
C ASN A 226 19.56 -2.95 -7.36
N PRO A 227 18.61 -2.06 -7.05
CA PRO A 227 18.15 -1.79 -5.67
C PRO A 227 17.40 -2.93 -4.96
N ALA A 228 17.33 -2.84 -3.62
CA ALA A 228 16.48 -3.68 -2.76
C ALA A 228 15.35 -2.85 -2.15
N TYR A 229 14.11 -3.34 -2.25
CA TYR A 229 12.89 -2.72 -1.73
C TYR A 229 12.21 -3.67 -0.74
N GLY A 230 12.03 -3.23 0.51
CA GLY A 230 11.33 -4.04 1.51
C GLY A 230 11.21 -3.50 2.92
N THR A 231 10.55 -4.22 3.82
CA THR A 231 10.43 -3.81 5.23
C THR A 231 11.74 -4.03 5.99
N TYR A 232 12.41 -5.16 5.73
CA TYR A 232 13.72 -5.52 6.28
C TYR A 232 14.68 -5.88 5.16
N ASN A 233 15.82 -5.19 5.07
CA ASN A 233 16.85 -5.47 4.06
C ASN A 233 18.20 -5.68 4.75
N SER A 234 18.82 -6.86 4.57
CA SER A 234 20.17 -7.18 5.05
C SER A 234 21.11 -7.45 3.89
N LEU A 235 22.13 -6.61 3.72
CA LEU A 235 23.07 -6.60 2.60
C LEU A 235 24.49 -6.89 3.10
N ARG A 236 25.20 -7.87 2.52
CA ARG A 236 26.52 -8.33 3.00
C ARG A 236 27.60 -8.49 1.92
N SER A 237 28.86 -8.39 2.35
CA SER A 237 30.10 -8.56 1.58
C SER A 237 30.40 -7.41 0.59
N TYR A 238 29.75 -7.37 -0.58
CA TYR A 238 29.99 -6.38 -1.63
C TYR A 238 28.69 -5.91 -2.27
N TYR A 239 28.39 -4.59 -2.26
CA TYR A 239 27.11 -4.10 -2.78
C TYR A 239 27.09 -2.58 -3.08
N ASN A 240 26.88 -2.20 -4.35
CA ASN A 240 26.86 -0.80 -4.79
C ASN A 240 25.45 -0.21 -4.98
N SER A 241 24.39 -0.98 -4.75
CA SER A 241 23.01 -0.55 -5.06
C SER A 241 22.32 0.14 -3.88
N SER A 242 21.40 1.06 -4.18
CA SER A 242 20.58 1.70 -3.17
C SER A 242 19.59 0.74 -2.51
N ASN A 243 19.32 0.97 -1.23
CA ASN A 243 18.44 0.16 -0.40
C ASN A 243 17.28 1.03 0.09
N PHE A 244 16.05 0.55 -0.05
CA PHE A 244 14.83 1.24 0.34
C PHE A 244 14.03 0.34 1.28
N GLY A 245 14.09 0.61 2.59
CA GLY A 245 13.31 -0.16 3.54
C GLY A 245 13.21 0.39 4.96
N MET A 246 12.17 -0.02 5.69
CA MET A 246 11.91 0.47 7.06
C MET A 246 13.09 0.16 8.01
N TYR A 247 13.65 -1.04 7.91
CA TYR A 247 14.87 -1.45 8.61
C TYR A 247 15.91 -1.91 7.57
N SER A 248 17.01 -1.19 7.46
CA SER A 248 18.10 -1.49 6.53
C SER A 248 19.39 -1.80 7.28
N TYR A 249 20.03 -2.90 6.93
CA TYR A 249 21.21 -3.43 7.59
C TYR A 249 22.28 -3.71 6.52
N HIS A 250 23.45 -3.10 6.65
CA HIS A 250 24.48 -3.15 5.61
C HIS A 250 25.86 -3.47 6.21
N GLU A 251 26.37 -4.66 5.87
CA GLU A 251 27.69 -5.20 6.22
C GLU A 251 28.46 -5.55 4.93
N ALA A 252 28.54 -4.57 4.03
CA ALA A 252 29.13 -4.71 2.71
C ALA A 252 30.00 -3.50 2.32
N ASN A 253 30.75 -3.65 1.24
CA ASN A 253 31.57 -2.61 0.64
C ASN A 253 30.90 -2.07 -0.63
N GLY A 254 30.70 -0.75 -0.72
CA GLY A 254 30.19 -0.10 -1.93
C GLY A 254 29.70 1.33 -1.73
N THR A 255 28.88 1.81 -2.68
CA THR A 255 28.47 3.23 -2.81
C THR A 255 26.95 3.48 -2.76
N GLY A 256 26.12 2.45 -2.56
CA GLY A 256 24.66 2.58 -2.62
C GLY A 256 24.04 3.38 -1.47
N ALA A 257 23.02 4.20 -1.75
CA ALA A 257 22.33 4.98 -0.73
C ALA A 257 21.33 4.14 0.08
N GLN A 258 21.21 4.37 1.39
CA GLN A 258 20.29 3.67 2.29
C GLN A 258 19.14 4.61 2.67
N TYR A 259 17.89 4.20 2.43
CA TYR A 259 16.67 4.94 2.74
C TYR A 259 15.79 4.12 3.68
N GLY A 260 15.37 4.69 4.83
CA GLY A 260 14.54 3.95 5.78
C GLY A 260 14.06 4.71 7.01
N THR A 261 13.44 3.99 7.97
CA THR A 261 13.17 4.51 9.33
C THR A 261 14.32 4.20 10.29
N GLN A 262 15.00 3.07 10.11
CA GLN A 262 16.21 2.70 10.84
C GLN A 262 17.26 2.10 9.90
N ASN A 263 18.45 2.70 9.86
CA ASN A 263 19.60 2.19 9.11
C ASN A 263 20.71 1.76 10.09
N ILE A 264 21.21 0.53 9.97
CA ILE A 264 22.44 0.06 10.61
C ILE A 264 23.50 -0.18 9.53
N LEU A 265 24.57 0.60 9.58
CA LEU A 265 25.68 0.52 8.62
C LEU A 265 26.96 0.09 9.35
N ASN A 266 27.39 -1.15 9.15
CA ASN A 266 28.56 -1.74 9.80
C ASN A 266 29.67 -1.97 8.76
N LEU A 267 30.54 -0.98 8.57
CA LEU A 267 31.60 -0.95 7.54
C LEU A 267 32.95 -1.33 8.17
N VAL A 268 33.43 -2.54 7.89
CA VAL A 268 34.73 -3.02 8.39
C VAL A 268 35.85 -2.60 7.45
N ASN A 269 36.63 -1.57 7.84
CA ASN A 269 37.90 -1.16 7.21
C ASN A 269 37.84 -0.76 5.71
N SER A 270 36.65 -0.51 5.16
CA SER A 270 36.41 -0.22 3.74
C SER A 270 37.25 0.96 3.21
N THR A 271 38.05 0.75 2.18
CA THR A 271 38.76 1.83 1.48
C THR A 271 37.82 2.46 0.43
N GLY A 272 37.12 3.54 0.78
CA GLY A 272 36.40 4.40 -0.20
C GLY A 272 34.87 4.37 -0.23
N SER A 273 34.18 4.08 0.88
CA SER A 273 32.70 4.07 0.92
C SER A 273 32.07 5.47 0.93
N GLY A 274 31.20 5.74 -0.06
CA GLY A 274 30.38 6.95 -0.20
C GLY A 274 28.88 6.73 0.04
N ALA A 275 28.49 5.67 0.75
CA ALA A 275 27.08 5.33 0.99
C ALA A 275 26.35 6.45 1.77
N ILE A 276 25.33 7.06 1.17
CA ILE A 276 24.53 8.14 1.79
C ILE A 276 23.40 7.50 2.61
N GLY A 277 23.27 7.85 3.89
CA GLY A 277 22.22 7.34 4.76
C GLY A 277 21.11 8.37 4.99
N TYR A 278 19.86 7.98 4.72
CA TYR A 278 18.65 8.72 5.03
C TYR A 278 17.76 7.85 5.93
N ALA A 279 17.59 8.20 7.20
CA ALA A 279 16.59 7.58 8.06
C ALA A 279 16.27 8.40 9.30
N SER A 280 15.09 8.21 9.90
CA SER A 280 14.80 8.77 11.23
C SER A 280 15.85 8.35 12.27
N ALA A 281 16.37 7.11 12.23
CA ALA A 281 17.49 6.68 13.06
C ALA A 281 18.61 6.02 12.23
N ASN A 282 19.86 6.48 12.37
CA ASN A 282 21.04 5.85 11.77
C ASN A 282 22.03 5.42 12.85
N ASP A 283 22.40 4.13 12.90
CA ASP A 283 23.53 3.59 13.68
C ASP A 283 24.65 3.17 12.71
N MET A 284 25.72 3.95 12.64
CA MET A 284 26.82 3.72 11.69
C MET A 284 28.10 3.38 12.45
N ARG A 285 28.48 2.11 12.41
CA ARG A 285 29.69 1.54 13.01
C ARG A 285 30.74 1.38 11.92
N ILE A 286 31.77 2.21 11.94
CA ILE A 286 32.84 2.18 10.95
C ILE A 286 34.13 1.75 11.66
N GLY A 287 34.67 0.60 11.28
CA GLY A 287 36.01 0.18 11.68
C GLY A 287 37.08 0.97 10.92
N ASN A 288 37.94 1.68 11.63
CA ASN A 288 39.24 2.26 11.22
C ASN A 288 39.38 2.75 9.75
N SER A 289 38.38 3.47 9.21
CA SER A 289 38.38 3.82 7.77
C SER A 289 37.68 5.14 7.42
N ASN A 290 38.22 5.78 6.37
CA ASN A 290 38.02 7.20 6.04
C ASN A 290 36.80 7.46 5.14
N SER A 291 35.62 6.98 5.52
CA SER A 291 34.39 7.18 4.73
C SER A 291 33.96 8.66 4.67
N THR A 292 33.66 9.16 3.47
CA THR A 292 33.19 10.53 3.19
C THR A 292 31.65 10.65 3.17
N SER A 293 30.93 9.62 3.62
CA SER A 293 29.47 9.53 3.56
C SER A 293 28.73 10.69 4.24
N THR A 294 27.74 11.25 3.54
CA THR A 294 26.79 12.23 4.11
C THR A 294 25.60 11.50 4.75
N VAL A 295 25.13 11.95 5.92
CA VAL A 295 24.06 11.27 6.68
C VAL A 295 22.99 12.25 7.13
N TYR A 296 21.72 11.86 7.00
CA TYR A 296 20.52 12.63 7.37
C TYR A 296 19.64 11.78 8.31
N GLY A 297 19.27 12.32 9.48
CA GLY A 297 18.33 11.65 10.37
C GLY A 297 18.06 12.31 11.72
N GLU A 298 16.85 12.11 12.26
CA GLU A 298 16.43 12.63 13.58
C GLU A 298 17.39 12.18 14.69
N TYR A 299 17.80 10.91 14.69
CA TYR A 299 18.82 10.34 15.59
C TYR A 299 19.98 9.74 14.78
N THR A 300 21.22 10.14 15.06
CA THR A 300 22.42 9.57 14.40
C THR A 300 23.49 9.19 15.43
N GLN A 301 23.88 7.91 15.48
CA GLN A 301 24.99 7.39 16.27
C GLN A 301 26.15 6.94 15.36
N LEU A 302 27.38 7.35 15.71
CA LEU A 302 28.57 7.17 14.86
C LEU A 302 29.81 6.78 15.67
N ASP A 303 30.69 5.99 15.04
CA ASP A 303 32.04 5.69 15.54
C ASP A 303 33.17 6.40 14.74
N PHE A 304 32.88 6.84 13.51
CA PHE A 304 33.84 7.45 12.55
C PHE A 304 33.09 8.24 11.46
N SER A 305 33.79 9.08 10.68
CA SER A 305 33.48 9.55 9.29
C SER A 305 34.04 10.96 8.99
N LEU A 306 34.35 11.23 7.72
CA LEU A 306 34.80 12.51 7.17
C LEU A 306 33.69 13.33 6.45
N GLY A 307 32.49 12.77 6.21
CA GLY A 307 31.40 13.48 5.48
C GLY A 307 30.49 14.38 6.34
N THR A 308 29.71 15.27 5.72
CA THR A 308 28.77 16.18 6.43
C THR A 308 27.59 15.43 7.07
N LYS A 309 27.05 15.93 8.19
CA LYS A 309 25.98 15.26 8.95
C LYS A 309 24.83 16.24 9.26
N TYR A 310 23.59 15.87 8.94
CA TYR A 310 22.36 16.64 9.19
C TYR A 310 21.39 15.85 10.07
N GLY A 311 20.55 16.50 10.89
CA GLY A 311 19.65 15.79 11.82
C GLY A 311 19.12 16.64 12.96
N GLU A 312 18.67 16.01 14.04
CA GLU A 312 18.35 16.65 15.32
C GLU A 312 19.34 16.16 16.39
N TYR A 313 19.14 14.96 16.94
CA TYR A 313 20.03 14.39 17.96
C TYR A 313 21.21 13.64 17.33
N LYS A 314 22.44 14.03 17.67
CA LYS A 314 23.68 13.37 17.21
C LYS A 314 24.55 12.91 18.39
N ARG A 315 24.98 11.65 18.36
CA ARG A 315 25.95 11.08 19.32
C ARG A 315 27.15 10.46 18.60
N LEU A 316 28.35 10.94 18.90
CA LEU A 316 29.61 10.34 18.42
C LEU A 316 30.38 9.76 19.62
N ASN A 317 30.70 8.47 19.58
CA ASN A 317 31.46 7.78 20.64
C ASN A 317 32.79 7.27 20.04
N THR A 318 33.84 8.10 19.97
CA THR A 318 35.12 7.67 19.39
C THR A 318 36.33 8.37 19.98
N THR A 319 37.46 7.66 20.03
CA THR A 319 38.77 8.19 20.45
C THR A 319 39.56 8.81 19.28
N ALA A 320 39.02 8.85 18.06
CA ALA A 320 39.70 9.30 16.84
C ALA A 320 39.34 10.72 16.37
N SER A 321 40.31 11.38 15.72
CA SER A 321 40.18 12.74 15.17
C SER A 321 39.27 12.81 13.92
N TYR A 322 38.29 13.72 13.89
CA TYR A 322 37.36 13.94 12.76
C TYR A 322 37.43 15.35 12.14
N SER A 323 37.11 15.50 10.85
CA SER A 323 37.06 16.80 10.13
C SER A 323 35.68 17.16 9.55
N ALA A 324 34.68 16.30 9.73
CA ALA A 324 33.30 16.49 9.27
C ALA A 324 32.63 17.75 9.85
N THR A 325 31.72 18.37 9.08
CA THR A 325 30.82 19.45 9.56
C THR A 325 29.45 18.88 9.94
N LYS A 326 28.79 19.40 10.99
CA LYS A 326 27.52 18.86 11.50
C LYS A 326 26.46 19.92 11.79
N TYR A 327 25.21 19.59 11.49
CA TYR A 327 24.01 20.37 11.76
C TYR A 327 23.02 19.47 12.52
N ALA A 328 22.69 19.82 13.76
CA ALA A 328 21.85 19.03 14.67
C ALA A 328 21.60 19.79 15.97
N ASP A 329 20.35 19.86 16.42
CA ASP A 329 19.97 20.69 17.56
C ASP A 329 20.27 20.10 18.94
N TYR A 330 20.66 18.82 19.03
CA TYR A 330 21.44 18.29 20.15
C TYR A 330 22.67 17.52 19.63
N ASN A 331 23.84 18.18 19.61
CA ASN A 331 25.13 17.55 19.29
C ASN A 331 25.85 17.11 20.58
N TYR A 332 26.01 15.80 20.80
CA TYR A 332 26.87 15.23 21.84
C TYR A 332 28.06 14.47 21.24
N PHE A 333 29.25 15.06 21.34
CA PHE A 333 30.44 14.53 20.67
C PHE A 333 31.56 14.23 21.68
N THR A 334 31.55 12.99 22.17
CA THR A 334 32.70 12.30 22.77
C THR A 334 33.67 11.88 21.67
N GLY A 335 34.45 12.86 21.20
CA GLY A 335 35.53 12.73 20.21
C GLY A 335 36.13 14.11 19.90
N SER A 336 37.38 14.18 19.45
CA SER A 336 38.07 15.44 19.08
C SER A 336 38.09 15.71 17.57
N GLY A 337 38.12 16.99 17.14
CA GLY A 337 38.14 17.28 15.70
C GLY A 337 38.16 18.72 15.21
N THR A 338 38.39 18.89 13.91
CA THR A 338 38.61 20.18 13.25
C THR A 338 37.38 20.74 12.52
N GLY A 339 36.33 19.94 12.31
CA GLY A 339 35.13 20.33 11.56
C GLY A 339 33.98 20.87 12.42
N SER A 340 33.35 21.93 11.92
CA SER A 340 32.38 22.82 12.61
C SER A 340 31.04 22.17 12.97
N ASN A 341 30.30 22.79 13.90
CA ASN A 341 29.03 22.27 14.45
C ASN A 341 27.99 23.39 14.64
N TYR A 342 26.73 23.09 14.32
CA TYR A 342 25.60 24.01 14.39
C TYR A 342 24.38 23.32 15.02
N GLY A 343 23.69 24.01 15.93
CA GLY A 343 22.39 23.62 16.49
C GLY A 343 22.20 24.01 17.96
N TYR A 344 20.99 23.88 18.51
CA TYR A 344 20.60 24.51 19.78
C TYR A 344 21.43 24.10 21.02
N TYR A 345 21.80 22.84 21.20
CA TYR A 345 22.63 22.37 22.32
C TYR A 345 23.87 21.60 21.81
N ASN A 346 25.06 22.16 21.98
CA ASN A 346 26.32 21.53 21.53
C ASN A 346 27.21 21.17 22.73
N ASN A 347 27.64 19.91 22.84
CA ASN A 347 28.23 19.35 24.05
C ASN A 347 29.41 18.41 23.74
N PHE A 348 30.59 18.69 24.32
CA PHE A 348 31.85 18.03 23.97
C PHE A 348 32.66 17.63 25.20
N SER A 349 33.30 16.46 25.10
CA SER A 349 34.24 15.96 26.11
C SER A 349 35.72 16.09 25.72
N ILE A 350 36.03 16.48 24.48
CA ILE A 350 37.40 16.53 23.94
C ILE A 350 37.57 17.71 22.96
N SER A 351 38.82 17.97 22.57
CA SER A 351 39.32 19.18 21.92
C SER A 351 38.93 19.36 20.44
N GLY A 352 39.03 20.59 19.93
CA GLY A 352 38.78 20.87 18.51
C GLY A 352 39.01 22.31 18.05
N SER A 353 39.02 22.52 16.73
CA SER A 353 39.25 23.84 16.08
C SER A 353 38.11 24.33 15.16
N GLY A 354 37.05 23.54 14.93
CA GLY A 354 35.93 23.91 14.06
C GLY A 354 34.91 24.84 14.74
N LEU A 355 34.31 25.79 14.00
CA LEU A 355 33.32 26.78 14.47
C LEU A 355 32.14 26.13 15.21
N GLN A 356 31.63 26.78 16.25
CA GLN A 356 30.52 26.29 17.08
C GLN A 356 29.40 27.34 17.16
N SER A 357 28.17 27.00 16.79
CA SER A 357 27.03 27.95 16.80
C SER A 357 25.76 27.29 17.36
N GLY A 358 25.19 27.84 18.43
CA GLY A 358 24.02 27.24 19.11
C GLY A 358 23.40 28.10 20.21
N LEU A 359 22.28 27.69 20.80
CA LEU A 359 21.65 28.38 21.94
C LEU A 359 22.46 28.17 23.23
N ARG A 360 22.96 26.94 23.46
CA ARG A 360 23.81 26.55 24.58
C ARG A 360 24.99 25.69 24.11
N ASN A 361 26.21 26.10 24.43
CA ASN A 361 27.44 25.40 24.05
C ASN A 361 28.29 25.01 25.27
N GLN A 362 28.83 23.80 25.29
CA GLN A 362 29.51 23.15 26.42
C GLN A 362 30.76 22.37 25.95
N PHE A 363 31.96 22.65 26.50
CA PHE A 363 33.23 22.10 25.97
C PHE A 363 34.30 21.78 27.01
N PHE A 364 35.34 21.06 26.57
CA PHE A 364 36.68 21.01 27.18
C PHE A 364 37.78 21.13 26.11
N ASN A 365 38.81 21.96 26.33
CA ASN A 365 40.02 22.07 25.48
C ASN A 365 39.82 22.51 24.01
N VAL A 366 39.02 23.56 23.73
CA VAL A 366 38.62 23.92 22.34
C VAL A 366 39.18 25.26 21.87
N SER A 367 39.92 25.26 20.76
CA SER A 367 40.51 26.46 20.11
C SER A 367 39.58 27.17 19.11
N ALA A 368 38.38 26.65 18.85
CA ALA A 368 37.42 27.23 17.92
C ALA A 368 36.74 28.54 18.39
N THR A 369 36.17 29.32 17.45
CA THR A 369 35.22 30.41 17.75
C THR A 369 33.84 29.87 18.13
N LYS A 370 33.17 30.49 19.12
CA LYS A 370 31.86 30.09 19.64
C LYS A 370 30.83 31.22 19.53
N TYR A 371 29.62 30.89 19.09
CA TYR A 371 28.44 31.76 19.08
C TYR A 371 27.29 31.12 19.84
N GLY A 372 26.66 31.84 20.79
CA GLY A 372 25.45 31.35 21.44
C GLY A 372 24.96 32.12 22.67
N MET A 373 23.68 31.94 23.05
CA MET A 373 23.13 32.63 24.24
C MET A 373 23.85 32.23 25.53
N TYR A 374 24.27 30.97 25.67
CA TYR A 374 25.04 30.45 26.80
C TYR A 374 26.26 29.65 26.33
N ASN A 375 27.48 30.09 26.63
CA ASN A 375 28.72 29.37 26.30
C ASN A 375 29.46 28.97 27.59
N SER A 376 29.81 27.70 27.77
CA SER A 376 30.48 27.18 28.98
C SER A 376 31.65 26.25 28.68
N VAL A 377 32.79 26.44 29.37
CA VAL A 377 33.97 25.56 29.36
C VAL A 377 34.37 25.20 30.80
N PRO A 378 33.88 24.08 31.36
CA PRO A 378 34.13 23.73 32.77
C PRO A 378 35.59 23.40 33.10
N ASN A 379 36.41 22.98 32.11
CA ASN A 379 37.87 22.97 32.23
C ASN A 379 38.57 22.81 30.86
N GLY A 380 39.90 22.95 30.82
CA GLY A 380 40.72 22.72 29.63
C GLY A 380 40.74 23.88 28.63
N THR A 381 41.93 24.43 28.38
CA THR A 381 42.20 25.71 27.70
C THR A 381 41.38 25.96 26.41
N ALA A 382 40.92 27.20 26.26
CA ALA A 382 40.03 27.62 25.19
C ALA A 382 40.54 28.90 24.50
N THR A 383 41.40 28.75 23.49
CA THR A 383 42.10 29.89 22.86
C THR A 383 41.28 30.74 21.87
N GLY A 384 40.10 30.29 21.43
CA GLY A 384 39.25 30.98 20.45
C GLY A 384 38.28 32.04 21.02
N SER A 385 37.61 32.80 20.14
CA SER A 385 36.68 33.88 20.51
C SER A 385 35.28 33.38 20.94
N PHE A 386 34.59 34.13 21.80
CA PHE A 386 33.26 33.82 22.35
C PHE A 386 32.31 35.00 22.15
N TYR A 387 31.15 34.76 21.52
CA TYR A 387 30.13 35.77 21.26
C TYR A 387 28.77 35.25 21.78
N GLY A 388 28.17 35.92 22.79
CA GLY A 388 26.98 35.39 23.46
C GLY A 388 26.30 36.30 24.50
N VAL A 389 25.23 35.85 25.17
CA VAL A 389 24.58 36.61 26.27
C VAL A 389 25.25 36.32 27.62
N TYR A 390 25.58 35.04 27.87
CA TYR A 390 26.26 34.55 29.07
C TYR A 390 27.46 33.68 28.67
N ASN A 391 28.68 34.06 29.05
CA ASN A 391 29.91 33.31 28.77
C ASN A 391 30.59 32.90 30.08
N ASP A 392 30.92 31.63 30.26
CA ASP A 392 31.49 31.03 31.48
C ASP A 392 32.69 30.13 31.12
N ASN A 393 33.91 30.51 31.50
CA ASN A 393 35.12 29.74 31.17
C ASN A 393 36.08 29.61 32.36
N ASN A 394 36.39 28.36 32.71
CA ASN A 394 37.22 27.96 33.84
C ASN A 394 38.65 27.55 33.42
N ASN A 395 39.16 28.02 32.28
CA ASN A 395 40.51 27.72 31.79
C ASN A 395 41.03 28.74 30.74
N ASP A 396 42.35 28.86 30.62
CA ASP A 396 43.01 29.95 29.90
C ASP A 396 42.63 30.04 28.41
N GLY A 397 42.53 31.26 27.90
CA GLY A 397 42.26 31.55 26.48
C GLY A 397 42.96 32.81 25.97
N THR A 398 42.97 33.02 24.65
CA THR A 398 43.59 34.17 23.97
C THR A 398 42.62 34.91 23.02
N GLY A 399 41.36 34.48 22.94
CA GLY A 399 40.39 34.98 21.96
C GLY A 399 39.50 36.11 22.49
N GLU A 400 38.85 36.86 21.60
CA GLU A 400 37.93 37.96 21.96
C GLU A 400 36.66 37.45 22.65
N LYS A 401 36.12 38.18 23.64
CA LYS A 401 34.92 37.81 24.41
C LYS A 401 33.88 38.93 24.41
N THR A 402 32.68 38.68 23.92
CA THR A 402 31.61 39.69 23.82
C THR A 402 30.28 39.14 24.36
N GLY A 403 29.71 39.77 25.39
CA GLY A 403 28.39 39.39 25.94
C GLY A 403 27.82 40.26 27.09
N ILE A 404 26.60 39.98 27.57
CA ILE A 404 25.97 40.77 28.66
C ILE A 404 26.58 40.42 30.02
N TYR A 405 26.84 39.13 30.28
CA TYR A 405 27.51 38.63 31.48
C TYR A 405 28.67 37.70 31.11
N ASN A 406 29.87 38.00 31.62
CA ASN A 406 31.11 37.29 31.31
C ASN A 406 31.78 36.81 32.62
N TYR A 407 32.02 35.50 32.78
CA TYR A 407 32.68 34.88 33.93
C TYR A 407 33.91 34.08 33.48
N PHE A 408 35.11 34.44 33.94
CA PHE A 408 36.37 33.86 33.45
C PHE A 408 37.39 33.61 34.57
N ALA A 409 38.14 32.51 34.49
CA ALA A 409 39.32 32.28 35.35
C ALA A 409 40.54 33.09 34.88
N SER A 410 40.83 33.04 33.58
CA SER A 410 41.93 33.76 32.91
C SER A 410 41.70 33.85 31.39
N ASP A 411 42.12 34.96 30.77
CA ASP A 411 42.25 35.11 29.32
C ASP A 411 43.28 36.23 28.99
N TYR A 412 43.83 36.21 27.76
CA TYR A 412 44.78 37.19 27.21
C TYR A 412 44.19 38.03 26.06
N GLY A 413 42.93 37.82 25.66
CA GLY A 413 42.21 38.55 24.61
C GLY A 413 41.28 39.66 25.11
N PRO A 414 40.80 40.58 24.22
CA PRO A 414 39.93 41.70 24.59
C PRO A 414 38.51 41.27 25.00
N ILE A 415 37.91 41.98 25.98
CA ILE A 415 36.60 41.65 26.58
C ILE A 415 35.62 42.83 26.50
N TYR A 416 34.37 42.54 26.14
CA TYR A 416 33.26 43.50 26.08
C TYR A 416 32.04 42.93 26.83
N GLY A 417 31.50 43.68 27.80
CA GLY A 417 30.22 43.31 28.41
C GLY A 417 29.68 44.18 29.55
N VAL A 418 28.36 44.16 29.76
CA VAL A 418 27.66 44.97 30.78
C VAL A 418 28.17 44.62 32.19
N ARG A 419 28.36 43.33 32.49
CA ARG A 419 28.94 42.83 33.76
C ARG A 419 30.02 41.77 33.52
N ASN A 420 31.26 42.03 33.94
CA ASN A 420 32.40 41.11 33.80
C ASN A 420 32.94 40.68 35.18
N ASN A 421 33.18 39.38 35.40
CA ASN A 421 33.65 38.82 36.67
C ASN A 421 34.82 37.85 36.42
N MET A 422 36.05 38.24 36.75
CA MET A 422 37.27 37.46 36.47
C MET A 422 37.98 37.01 37.75
N GLN A 423 38.20 35.71 37.92
CA GLN A 423 38.65 35.13 39.20
C GLN A 423 39.80 34.12 39.07
N GLN A 424 41.00 34.67 39.25
CA GLN A 424 42.27 34.03 39.63
C GLN A 424 42.82 32.87 38.78
N ASN A 425 43.92 33.15 38.07
CA ASN A 425 44.99 32.17 37.85
C ASN A 425 46.38 32.82 37.70
N THR A 426 46.50 33.75 36.75
CA THR A 426 47.77 34.36 36.30
C THR A 426 47.56 35.85 35.93
N THR A 427 48.62 36.56 35.54
CA THR A 427 48.60 38.00 35.21
C THR A 427 47.75 38.32 33.97
N HIS A 428 46.75 39.20 34.12
CA HIS A 428 45.86 39.63 33.03
C HIS A 428 46.45 40.84 32.26
N ASN A 429 46.59 40.75 30.94
CA ASN A 429 47.22 41.81 30.13
C ASN A 429 46.35 42.24 28.92
N THR A 430 45.04 42.41 29.14
CA THR A 430 44.03 42.61 28.07
C THR A 430 43.19 43.86 28.31
N VAL A 431 42.51 44.36 27.28
CA VAL A 431 41.64 45.54 27.35
C VAL A 431 40.19 45.11 27.64
N ILE A 432 39.56 45.72 28.66
CA ILE A 432 38.19 45.39 29.10
C ILE A 432 37.29 46.62 28.98
N TYR A 433 36.11 46.44 28.38
CA TYR A 433 35.05 47.46 28.32
C TYR A 433 33.77 46.95 28.99
N GLY A 434 33.17 47.74 29.89
CA GLY A 434 31.90 47.36 30.50
C GLY A 434 31.22 48.44 31.35
N THR A 435 30.09 48.07 31.97
CA THR A 435 29.39 48.96 32.92
C THR A 435 29.90 48.75 34.34
N SER A 436 30.07 47.49 34.76
CA SER A 436 30.68 47.09 36.02
C SER A 436 31.58 45.87 35.84
N THR A 437 32.80 45.92 36.38
CA THR A 437 33.82 44.87 36.24
C THR A 437 34.42 44.50 37.61
N TYR A 438 34.54 43.20 37.90
CA TYR A 438 35.14 42.65 39.11
C TYR A 438 36.32 41.74 38.72
N ILE A 439 37.52 42.01 39.23
CA ILE A 439 38.76 41.25 38.91
C ILE A 439 39.44 40.87 40.23
N SER A 440 39.93 39.63 40.40
CA SER A 440 40.58 39.21 41.66
C SER A 440 41.99 38.62 41.54
N SER A 441 42.63 38.60 40.37
CA SER A 441 44.11 38.52 40.25
C SER A 441 44.66 39.63 39.36
N ASN A 442 45.83 40.15 39.73
CA ASN A 442 46.40 41.39 39.21
C ASN A 442 46.59 41.38 37.69
N GLY A 443 46.58 42.57 37.09
CA GLY A 443 46.82 42.73 35.66
C GLY A 443 47.20 44.17 35.29
N THR A 444 47.97 44.33 34.21
CA THR A 444 48.53 45.60 33.72
C THR A 444 47.77 46.18 32.51
N GLY A 445 46.58 45.65 32.20
CA GLY A 445 45.73 46.10 31.08
C GLY A 445 44.99 47.42 31.32
N ASN A 446 44.47 48.04 30.25
CA ASN A 446 43.62 49.24 30.33
C ASN A 446 42.14 48.84 30.51
N HIS A 447 41.47 49.38 31.53
CA HIS A 447 40.07 49.04 31.84
C HIS A 447 39.15 50.27 31.77
N TYR A 448 37.98 50.12 31.15
CA TYR A 448 37.03 51.21 30.92
C TYR A 448 35.62 50.84 31.39
N GLY A 449 35.08 51.63 32.31
CA GLY A 449 33.71 51.45 32.81
C GLY A 449 33.30 52.47 33.87
N ILE A 450 32.09 52.31 34.44
CA ILE A 450 31.59 53.23 35.47
C ILE A 450 32.16 52.86 36.84
N TYR A 451 32.14 51.57 37.18
CA TYR A 451 32.66 51.02 38.43
C TYR A 451 33.60 49.83 38.16
N LEU A 452 34.78 49.86 38.77
CA LEU A 452 35.78 48.79 38.67
C LEU A 452 36.24 48.38 40.08
N ASN A 453 36.14 47.08 40.41
CA ASN A 453 36.76 46.51 41.61
C ASN A 453 37.96 45.64 41.19
N VAL A 454 39.16 46.23 41.23
CA VAL A 454 40.43 45.65 40.75
C VAL A 454 41.51 45.82 41.82
N PRO A 455 42.11 44.75 42.37
CA PRO A 455 43.26 44.86 43.27
C PRO A 455 44.54 45.16 42.47
N GLY A 456 45.00 46.41 42.50
CA GLY A 456 46.37 46.87 42.22
C GLY A 456 47.03 46.50 40.87
N GLY A 457 47.40 47.52 40.09
CA GLY A 457 48.39 47.43 39.00
C GLY A 457 47.93 47.82 37.58
N SER A 458 46.70 48.33 37.40
CA SER A 458 46.10 48.63 36.08
C SER A 458 45.96 50.15 35.84
N ASN A 459 45.91 50.59 34.58
CA ASN A 459 45.47 51.96 34.25
C ASN A 459 43.93 51.99 34.20
N ASP A 460 43.30 52.28 35.34
CA ASP A 460 41.84 52.30 35.50
C ASP A 460 41.26 53.71 35.19
N TYR A 461 40.36 53.80 34.20
CA TYR A 461 39.61 55.03 33.92
C TYR A 461 38.14 54.83 34.30
N ALA A 462 37.79 55.16 35.56
CA ALA A 462 36.44 54.96 36.10
C ALA A 462 35.98 56.10 37.02
N VAL A 463 34.65 56.13 37.21
CA VAL A 463 33.95 57.10 38.08
C VAL A 463 34.11 56.72 39.55
N TYR A 464 34.29 55.43 39.85
CA TYR A 464 34.70 54.97 41.19
C TYR A 464 35.48 53.64 41.14
N THR A 465 36.48 53.50 42.01
CA THR A 465 37.18 52.25 42.36
C THR A 465 37.35 52.21 43.90
N TYR A 466 37.77 51.07 44.47
CA TYR A 466 37.58 50.83 45.92
C TYR A 466 38.82 50.35 46.69
N ASN A 467 40.04 50.76 46.31
CA ASN A 467 41.26 50.58 47.14
C ASN A 467 42.46 51.39 46.60
N GLY A 468 42.29 52.69 46.45
CA GLY A 468 43.40 53.63 46.28
C GLY A 468 43.51 54.51 47.52
N ASN A 469 44.45 54.22 48.41
CA ASN A 469 44.93 55.24 49.32
C ASN A 469 45.49 56.38 48.45
N SER A 470 44.87 57.55 48.53
CA SER A 470 45.54 58.79 48.14
C SER A 470 46.59 59.06 49.22
N VAL A 471 47.82 58.62 48.98
CA VAL A 471 48.95 58.93 49.85
C VAL A 471 49.47 60.32 49.48
N PHE A 472 49.35 61.27 50.39
CA PHE A 472 50.10 62.52 50.31
C PHE A 472 51.51 62.27 50.87
N ASN A 473 52.52 62.61 50.06
CA ASN A 473 53.94 62.69 50.43
C ASN A 473 54.71 61.37 50.66
N GLU A 474 54.74 60.46 49.68
CA GLU A 474 55.69 59.32 49.64
C GLU A 474 57.16 59.70 49.39
N GLY A 475 57.54 60.97 49.53
CA GLY A 475 58.90 61.44 49.25
C GLY A 475 59.83 61.55 50.46
N GLY A 476 59.32 61.42 51.69
CA GLY A 476 60.10 61.72 52.90
C GLY A 476 60.50 63.21 53.04
N GLY A 477 59.78 64.12 52.39
CA GLY A 477 59.97 65.57 52.52
C GLY A 477 59.16 66.15 53.69
N LEU A 478 59.67 67.18 54.36
CA LEU A 478 58.98 67.87 55.46
C LEU A 478 57.87 68.80 54.91
N TYR A 479 56.72 68.25 54.57
CA TYR A 479 55.56 69.01 54.10
C TYR A 479 54.38 68.85 55.08
N ASP A 480 53.99 69.93 55.73
CA ASP A 480 52.88 69.94 56.70
C ASP A 480 51.53 69.73 56.01
N PHE A 481 50.61 69.04 56.71
CA PHE A 481 49.22 68.85 56.27
C PHE A 481 48.28 69.61 57.20
N ARG A 482 47.42 70.46 56.64
CA ARG A 482 46.53 71.34 57.42
C ARG A 482 45.09 71.33 56.92
N ILE A 483 44.16 71.31 57.86
CA ILE A 483 42.74 71.64 57.70
C ILE A 483 42.44 72.88 58.57
N GLU A 484 41.90 73.91 57.95
CA GLU A 484 41.37 75.13 58.60
C GLU A 484 39.91 75.32 58.15
N SER A 485 39.08 75.96 58.95
CA SER A 485 37.79 76.51 58.49
C SER A 485 37.88 78.03 58.37
N ASP A 486 36.87 78.65 57.76
CA ASP A 486 36.76 80.10 57.54
C ASP A 486 36.92 80.95 58.81
N VAL A 487 36.74 80.36 59.99
CA VAL A 487 36.82 81.03 61.31
C VAL A 487 37.87 80.43 62.24
N ASN A 488 38.48 79.29 61.93
CA ASN A 488 39.38 78.64 62.87
C ASN A 488 40.63 78.09 62.19
N ALA A 489 41.76 78.65 62.59
CA ALA A 489 43.07 78.23 62.13
C ALA A 489 43.39 76.86 62.69
N SER A 490 43.89 75.97 61.84
CA SER A 490 44.49 74.68 62.22
C SER A 490 43.57 73.82 63.09
N MET A 491 42.31 73.68 62.63
CA MET A 491 41.35 72.73 63.21
C MET A 491 41.90 71.31 63.27
N PHE A 492 42.73 70.93 62.30
CA PHE A 492 43.58 69.75 62.36
C PHE A 492 44.88 70.07 61.61
N PHE A 493 46.01 69.97 62.30
CA PHE A 493 47.32 70.32 61.76
C PHE A 493 48.33 69.24 62.09
N VAL A 494 48.99 68.71 61.07
CA VAL A 494 50.11 67.78 61.22
C VAL A 494 51.36 68.54 60.83
N ASP A 495 52.18 68.85 61.83
CA ASP A 495 53.51 69.43 61.65
C ASP A 495 54.48 68.30 61.32
N ALA A 496 54.86 68.20 60.06
CA ALA A 496 55.76 67.18 59.57
C ALA A 496 57.22 67.45 59.98
N SER A 497 57.57 68.68 60.37
CA SER A 497 58.91 69.02 60.86
C SER A 497 59.17 68.55 62.29
N THR A 498 58.09 68.36 63.08
CA THR A 498 58.18 67.89 64.48
C THR A 498 57.50 66.55 64.76
N ASN A 499 56.82 65.95 63.78
CA ASN A 499 56.05 64.69 63.88
C ASN A 499 54.89 64.75 64.89
N ARG A 500 54.13 65.86 64.91
CA ARG A 500 53.07 66.07 65.92
C ARG A 500 51.75 66.49 65.31
N VAL A 501 50.66 66.09 65.97
CA VAL A 501 49.28 66.36 65.54
C VAL A 501 48.63 67.37 66.49
N GLY A 502 48.31 68.55 65.98
CA GLY A 502 47.53 69.59 66.66
C GLY A 502 46.07 69.58 66.21
N ILE A 503 45.14 69.70 67.15
CA ILE A 503 43.71 69.88 66.88
C ILE A 503 43.29 71.20 67.54
N GLY A 504 42.99 72.22 66.74
CA GLY A 504 42.74 73.59 67.22
C GLY A 504 43.99 74.41 67.56
N THR A 505 45.19 73.90 67.25
CA THR A 505 46.47 74.62 67.43
C THR A 505 47.46 74.29 66.31
N SER A 506 48.15 75.32 65.81
CA SER A 506 49.16 75.23 64.76
C SER A 506 50.59 75.02 65.29
N THR A 507 50.76 74.93 66.61
CA THR A 507 52.06 74.66 67.26
C THR A 507 51.89 73.55 68.31
N PRO A 508 51.60 72.29 67.90
CA PRO A 508 51.41 71.19 68.83
C PRO A 508 52.68 70.95 69.66
N SER A 509 52.66 71.42 70.90
CA SER A 509 53.73 71.20 71.90
C SER A 509 53.67 69.81 72.58
N GLN A 510 52.76 68.94 72.14
CA GLN A 510 52.60 67.54 72.52
C GLN A 510 52.24 66.74 71.25
N GLU A 511 52.54 65.45 71.21
CA GLU A 511 52.42 64.62 70.00
C GLU A 511 50.97 64.42 69.50
N LEU A 512 49.96 64.45 70.39
CA LEU A 512 48.58 64.84 70.09
C LEU A 512 48.20 66.00 71.03
N HIS A 513 48.10 67.22 70.49
CA HIS A 513 47.74 68.43 71.25
C HIS A 513 46.38 68.93 70.77
N VAL A 514 45.34 68.69 71.55
CA VAL A 514 44.03 69.31 71.33
C VAL A 514 43.97 70.61 72.15
N ALA A 515 43.90 71.75 71.48
CA ALA A 515 43.65 73.04 72.13
C ALA A 515 42.14 73.22 72.27
N GLY A 516 41.60 72.57 73.30
CA GLY A 516 40.18 72.43 73.61
C GLY A 516 39.97 71.23 74.53
N ASP A 517 38.80 71.07 75.13
CA ASP A 517 38.56 70.03 76.13
C ASP A 517 38.66 68.61 75.53
N VAL A 518 39.41 67.73 76.21
CA VAL A 518 39.54 66.29 75.91
C VAL A 518 39.18 65.50 77.17
N GLN A 519 38.31 64.49 77.05
CA GLN A 519 37.69 63.78 78.18
C GLN A 519 38.05 62.28 78.21
N ILE A 520 37.69 61.60 79.32
CA ILE A 520 37.97 60.19 79.65
C ILE A 520 39.44 59.94 80.04
N THR A 521 39.67 59.04 81.00
CA THR A 521 40.98 58.57 81.51
C THR A 521 40.83 57.63 82.72
N ARG A 522 39.67 57.70 83.40
CA ARG A 522 39.35 56.99 84.65
C ARG A 522 37.90 56.47 84.59
N GLY A 523 37.41 55.83 85.66
CA GLY A 523 36.00 55.45 85.75
C GLY A 523 35.08 56.66 85.55
N ILE A 524 34.12 56.56 84.63
CA ILE A 524 33.09 57.58 84.41
C ILE A 524 32.11 57.51 85.58
N HIS A 525 31.98 58.63 86.27
CA HIS A 525 31.03 58.86 87.35
C HIS A 525 29.93 59.76 86.78
N ASP A 526 28.67 59.33 86.75
CA ASP A 526 27.57 60.16 86.23
C ASP A 526 27.09 61.24 87.21
N GLY A 527 27.56 61.20 88.47
CA GLY A 527 27.19 62.16 89.51
C GLY A 527 26.38 61.59 90.67
N VAL A 528 25.59 60.53 90.49
CA VAL A 528 24.49 60.23 91.44
C VAL A 528 24.62 58.95 92.28
N SER A 529 25.40 57.93 91.91
CA SER A 529 25.48 56.67 92.70
C SER A 529 26.71 55.78 92.47
N PHE A 530 27.06 55.01 93.51
CA PHE A 530 27.75 53.72 93.36
C PHE A 530 26.68 52.66 93.02
N GLY A 531 26.87 51.90 91.93
CA GLY A 531 25.86 51.01 91.36
C GLY A 531 25.17 50.04 92.34
N THR A 532 23.91 49.70 92.03
CA THR A 532 23.07 48.74 92.76
C THR A 532 23.54 47.29 92.49
N ALA A 533 23.50 46.42 93.50
CA ALA A 533 23.83 44.99 93.32
C ALA A 533 22.94 44.35 92.25
N GLY A 534 23.56 43.78 91.20
CA GLY A 534 22.87 43.17 90.07
C GLY A 534 22.94 43.97 88.76
N TYR A 535 23.70 45.07 88.68
CA TYR A 535 23.90 45.88 87.45
C TYR A 535 25.39 45.85 87.03
N VAL A 536 25.67 45.89 85.71
CA VAL A 536 27.04 45.98 85.15
C VAL A 536 27.21 47.25 84.34
N LEU A 537 28.47 47.63 84.14
CA LEU A 537 28.87 48.82 83.37
C LEU A 537 29.08 48.43 81.91
N VAL A 538 28.35 49.04 80.98
CA VAL A 538 28.50 48.82 79.53
C VAL A 538 28.86 50.14 78.84
N THR A 539 29.76 50.03 77.87
CA THR A 539 30.19 51.11 76.97
C THR A 539 29.44 50.94 75.66
N ASP A 540 28.87 52.01 75.13
CA ASP A 540 28.54 51.98 73.70
C ASP A 540 29.83 52.18 72.89
N GLY A 541 29.81 51.84 71.60
CA GLY A 541 30.98 51.96 70.72
C GLY A 541 31.44 53.42 70.48
N ALA A 542 30.77 54.40 71.08
CA ALA A 542 31.18 55.81 71.09
C ALA A 542 31.90 56.22 72.39
N GLY A 543 31.97 55.33 73.38
CA GLY A 543 32.73 55.51 74.61
C GLY A 543 31.96 56.14 75.78
N ASP A 544 30.64 56.29 75.67
CA ASP A 544 29.78 56.71 76.80
C ASP A 544 29.43 55.52 77.69
N ILE A 545 29.33 55.76 79.01
CA ILE A 545 29.22 54.71 80.04
C ILE A 545 27.91 54.84 80.82
N THR A 546 27.12 53.76 80.91
CA THR A 546 25.87 53.70 81.69
C THR A 546 25.78 52.43 82.56
N TRP A 547 25.04 52.50 83.67
CA TRP A 547 24.76 51.36 84.55
C TRP A 547 23.50 50.61 84.09
N THR A 548 23.63 49.35 83.72
CA THR A 548 22.55 48.54 83.13
C THR A 548 22.32 47.27 83.95
N ASP A 549 21.06 46.85 84.10
CA ASP A 549 20.69 45.66 84.89
C ASP A 549 21.33 44.40 84.28
N ALA A 550 22.02 43.58 85.07
CA ALA A 550 22.64 42.34 84.60
C ALA A 550 21.60 41.33 84.07
N SER A 551 20.33 41.46 84.46
CA SER A 551 19.21 40.68 83.92
C SER A 551 18.71 41.17 82.55
N THR A 552 19.16 42.34 82.08
CA THR A 552 18.93 42.83 80.70
C THR A 552 20.05 42.48 79.73
N ILE A 553 21.09 41.78 80.20
CA ILE A 553 22.10 41.12 79.35
C ILE A 553 21.53 39.79 78.84
N SER A 554 20.47 39.85 78.04
CA SER A 554 20.09 38.73 77.19
C SER A 554 20.64 38.98 75.80
N GLY A 555 21.58 38.13 75.40
CA GLY A 555 22.10 38.02 74.03
C GLY A 555 23.38 38.81 73.82
N GLY A 556 24.50 38.10 73.74
CA GLY A 556 25.61 38.63 72.95
C GLY A 556 25.10 38.96 71.55
N ASN A 557 25.73 39.89 70.84
CA ASN A 557 25.46 40.14 69.42
C ASN A 557 25.75 38.90 68.52
N ASP A 558 26.05 37.74 69.11
CA ASP A 558 26.20 36.44 68.47
C ASP A 558 24.93 35.56 68.55
N ASP A 559 23.92 35.95 69.34
CA ASP A 559 22.63 35.26 69.39
C ASP A 559 21.64 35.86 68.37
N TRP A 560 20.91 35.00 67.66
CA TRP A 560 19.75 35.42 66.87
C TRP A 560 18.60 35.79 67.80
N ASN A 561 18.29 37.08 67.92
CA ASN A 561 17.18 37.61 68.72
C ASN A 561 15.85 36.96 68.29
N LEU A 562 14.96 36.67 69.26
CA LEU A 562 13.61 36.15 69.01
C LEU A 562 12.74 37.11 68.17
N LEU A 563 13.14 38.37 68.02
CA LEU A 563 12.55 39.38 67.14
C LEU A 563 13.30 39.57 65.80
N GLY A 564 14.41 38.86 65.60
CA GLY A 564 15.34 39.00 64.47
C GLY A 564 16.47 40.03 64.71
N ASN A 565 17.63 39.80 64.09
CA ASN A 565 18.79 40.71 64.16
C ASN A 565 18.77 41.72 63.01
N ALA A 566 19.27 42.92 63.26
CA ALA A 566 19.38 44.01 62.29
C ALA A 566 20.85 44.42 62.08
N GLY A 567 21.14 45.14 60.99
CA GLY A 567 22.50 45.61 60.67
C GLY A 567 23.49 44.50 60.29
N THR A 568 23.01 43.31 59.95
CA THR A 568 23.81 42.11 59.67
C THR A 568 24.87 42.34 58.58
N VAL A 569 26.10 41.90 58.83
CA VAL A 569 27.22 41.91 57.88
C VAL A 569 27.31 40.56 57.18
N THR A 570 27.11 40.55 55.86
CA THR A 570 27.22 39.35 55.01
C THR A 570 28.57 38.65 55.20
N GLY A 571 28.57 37.35 55.47
CA GLY A 571 29.78 36.54 55.67
C GLY A 571 30.30 36.49 57.11
N THR A 572 29.83 37.38 58.00
CA THR A 572 30.16 37.38 59.43
C THR A 572 28.97 36.95 60.27
N ASN A 573 27.76 37.45 59.99
CA ASN A 573 26.54 37.04 60.68
C ASN A 573 25.79 36.00 59.84
N PHE A 574 25.65 34.78 60.37
CA PHE A 574 24.89 33.71 59.73
C PHE A 574 24.15 32.86 60.77
N LEU A 575 23.13 32.13 60.32
CA LEU A 575 22.45 31.10 61.11
C LEU A 575 22.97 29.75 60.62
N GLY A 576 23.89 29.12 61.35
CA GLY A 576 24.54 27.88 60.93
C GLY A 576 25.70 27.45 61.83
N THR A 577 26.45 26.46 61.39
CA THR A 577 27.63 25.90 62.08
C THR A 577 28.93 26.34 61.38
N THR A 578 30.03 26.48 62.12
CA THR A 578 31.39 26.71 61.57
C THR A 578 32.21 25.43 61.43
N ASP A 579 31.74 24.33 62.02
CA ASP A 579 32.35 23.00 61.98
C ASP A 579 31.57 22.06 61.05
N ASN A 580 32.11 20.86 60.80
CA ASN A 580 31.49 19.87 59.92
C ASN A 580 30.36 19.11 60.64
N VAL A 581 29.42 19.85 61.23
CA VAL A 581 28.26 19.35 61.98
C VAL A 581 26.99 19.91 61.35
N GLU A 582 25.95 19.10 61.31
CA GLU A 582 24.65 19.42 60.71
C GLU A 582 23.90 20.48 61.54
N LEU A 583 23.17 21.39 60.88
CA LEU A 583 22.31 22.38 61.54
C LEU A 583 20.86 21.88 61.62
N ASP A 584 20.34 21.69 62.84
CA ASP A 584 19.00 21.16 63.10
C ASP A 584 18.03 22.22 63.61
N PHE A 585 16.89 22.39 62.93
CA PHE A 585 15.73 23.12 63.43
C PHE A 585 14.75 22.16 64.10
N ARG A 586 14.48 22.37 65.39
CA ARG A 586 13.67 21.48 66.23
C ARG A 586 12.36 22.13 66.70
N THR A 587 11.31 21.32 66.86
CA THR A 587 10.12 21.68 67.64
C THR A 587 9.85 20.57 68.66
N ASN A 588 9.59 20.94 69.93
CA ASN A 588 9.43 19.98 71.04
C ASN A 588 10.58 18.94 71.11
N ASN A 589 11.82 19.41 70.93
CA ASN A 589 13.03 18.57 70.90
C ASN A 589 13.08 17.50 69.79
N VAL A 590 12.17 17.55 68.81
CA VAL A 590 12.19 16.71 67.61
C VAL A 590 12.77 17.52 66.45
N ILE A 591 13.74 16.96 65.74
CA ILE A 591 14.29 17.58 64.52
C ILE A 591 13.20 17.60 63.46
N ARG A 592 12.92 18.79 62.89
CA ARG A 592 11.92 18.99 61.84
C ARG A 592 12.56 19.33 60.49
N LEU A 593 13.70 20.00 60.50
CA LEU A 593 14.45 20.39 59.31
C LEU A 593 15.95 20.35 59.64
N ARG A 594 16.77 19.86 58.73
CA ARG A 594 18.22 19.76 58.89
C ARG A 594 18.94 20.29 57.66
N ILE A 595 20.01 21.06 57.84
CA ILE A 595 20.98 21.36 56.79
C ILE A 595 22.17 20.42 57.01
N SER A 596 22.37 19.47 56.09
CA SER A 596 23.43 18.46 56.21
C SER A 596 24.80 19.06 55.87
N THR A 597 25.86 18.34 56.24
CA THR A 597 27.26 18.70 55.90
C THR A 597 27.54 18.71 54.38
N LYS A 598 26.63 18.14 53.57
CA LYS A 598 26.68 18.17 52.10
C LYS A 598 25.86 19.32 51.50
N GLY A 599 25.26 20.19 52.32
CA GLY A 599 24.38 21.28 51.89
C GLY A 599 22.97 20.84 51.50
N GLN A 600 22.52 19.66 51.96
CA GLN A 600 21.15 19.18 51.69
C GLN A 600 20.18 19.76 52.72
N LEU A 601 18.99 20.17 52.27
CA LEU A 601 17.89 20.55 53.15
C LEU A 601 16.98 19.33 53.37
N GLU A 602 17.04 18.74 54.56
CA GLU A 602 16.35 17.50 54.90
C GLU A 602 15.14 17.81 55.80
N ALA A 603 13.93 17.66 55.25
CA ALA A 603 12.70 17.74 56.02
C ALA A 603 12.52 16.43 56.80
N MET A 604 12.66 16.50 58.13
CA MET A 604 12.52 15.36 59.02
C MET A 604 11.07 15.24 59.47
N ASN A 605 10.22 14.79 58.54
CA ASN A 605 8.85 14.41 58.84
C ASN A 605 8.74 12.90 59.06
N THR A 606 7.89 12.47 60.00
CA THR A 606 7.47 11.08 60.11
C THR A 606 6.64 10.74 58.88
N GLY A 607 7.06 9.74 58.09
CA GLY A 607 6.34 9.33 56.88
C GLY A 607 7.03 9.54 55.53
N TYR A 608 8.26 10.08 55.52
CA TYR A 608 9.07 10.32 54.30
C TYR A 608 8.48 11.33 53.28
N SER A 609 7.48 12.12 53.67
CA SER A 609 6.91 13.19 52.84
C SER A 609 7.65 14.54 53.00
N VAL A 610 7.71 15.35 51.93
CA VAL A 610 8.30 16.71 51.91
C VAL A 610 7.21 17.75 51.63
N PHE A 611 7.03 18.71 52.55
CA PHE A 611 6.03 19.77 52.43
C PHE A 611 6.67 21.16 52.55
N ILE A 612 6.51 22.01 51.52
CA ILE A 612 7.10 23.36 51.46
C ILE A 612 6.02 24.38 51.04
N GLY A 613 5.51 25.14 51.99
CA GLY A 613 4.48 26.16 51.76
C GLY A 613 3.42 26.17 52.86
N GLN A 614 2.73 27.29 53.05
CA GLN A 614 1.71 27.41 54.08
C GLN A 614 0.54 26.43 53.78
N TYR A 615 0.21 25.59 54.77
CA TYR A 615 -0.80 24.51 54.72
C TYR A 615 -0.53 23.38 53.71
N ALA A 616 0.70 23.26 53.19
CA ALA A 616 1.07 22.12 52.36
C ALA A 616 1.05 20.83 53.21
N GLY A 617 0.28 19.82 52.79
CA GLY A 617 0.17 18.53 53.50
C GLY A 617 -0.41 18.61 54.94
N GLU A 618 -1.23 19.63 55.25
CA GLU A 618 -1.72 19.87 56.63
C GLU A 618 -2.44 18.67 57.27
N ALA A 619 -3.16 17.86 56.48
CA ALA A 619 -3.92 16.72 56.97
C ALA A 619 -3.13 15.39 57.03
N ASP A 620 -1.84 15.39 56.69
CA ASP A 620 -1.01 14.17 56.62
C ASP A 620 -1.01 13.42 57.96
N ASP A 621 -1.27 12.11 57.91
CA ASP A 621 -1.39 11.25 59.09
C ASP A 621 -0.05 10.79 59.67
N LEU A 622 1.07 11.26 59.12
CA LEU A 622 2.44 10.96 59.53
C LEU A 622 2.86 9.49 59.31
N SER A 623 2.11 8.72 58.53
CA SER A 623 2.48 7.38 58.08
C SER A 623 3.40 7.42 56.84
N ASN A 624 3.96 6.28 56.42
CA ASN A 624 4.94 6.19 55.31
C ASN A 624 4.32 6.51 53.92
N ASN A 625 3.96 7.78 53.71
CA ASN A 625 3.24 8.32 52.55
C ASN A 625 4.16 8.75 51.39
N TYR A 626 5.42 9.16 51.61
CA TYR A 626 6.36 9.54 50.54
C TYR A 626 5.85 10.65 49.57
N ASN A 627 5.02 11.59 50.02
CA ASN A 627 4.48 12.68 49.19
C ASN A 627 5.48 13.85 49.02
N SER A 628 5.40 14.63 47.95
CA SER A 628 6.17 15.87 47.75
C SER A 628 5.24 17.03 47.36
N PHE A 629 4.92 17.93 48.30
CA PHE A 629 4.02 19.07 48.07
C PHE A 629 4.74 20.40 48.27
N VAL A 630 4.67 21.27 47.26
CA VAL A 630 5.27 22.61 47.26
C VAL A 630 4.25 23.64 46.80
N GLY A 631 3.94 24.64 47.65
CA GLY A 631 3.00 25.72 47.35
C GLY A 631 1.91 25.90 48.41
N TYR A 632 1.23 27.05 48.38
CA TYR A 632 0.12 27.37 49.29
C TYR A 632 -1.02 26.36 49.16
N ASN A 633 -1.40 25.70 50.25
CA ASN A 633 -2.42 24.64 50.30
C ASN A 633 -2.19 23.46 49.33
N SER A 634 -0.95 23.21 48.91
CA SER A 634 -0.65 22.06 48.05
C SER A 634 -0.89 20.74 48.82
N GLY A 635 -1.76 19.87 48.30
CA GLY A 635 -2.12 18.60 48.95
C GLY A 635 -2.71 18.73 50.36
N ARG A 636 -3.34 19.86 50.70
CA ARG A 636 -3.77 20.21 52.06
C ARG A 636 -4.52 19.09 52.78
N PHE A 637 -5.50 18.48 52.11
CA PHE A 637 -6.39 17.48 52.72
C PHE A 637 -5.89 16.03 52.58
N ASN A 638 -4.66 15.79 52.12
CA ASN A 638 -4.10 14.45 52.01
C ASN A 638 -3.84 13.85 53.39
N SER A 639 -4.63 12.84 53.77
CA SER A 639 -4.51 12.16 55.05
C SER A 639 -3.68 10.89 54.96
N THR A 640 -4.00 9.99 54.01
CA THR A 640 -3.35 8.67 53.89
C THR A 640 -2.89 8.34 52.46
N GLY A 641 -2.92 9.32 51.55
CA GLY A 641 -2.53 9.11 50.16
C GLY A 641 -1.02 9.06 50.03
N ALA A 642 -0.48 8.16 49.21
CA ALA A 642 0.96 7.93 49.12
C ALA A 642 1.54 8.18 47.72
N TYR A 643 2.82 8.53 47.63
CA TYR A 643 3.58 8.73 46.40
C TYR A 643 3.01 9.83 45.47
N ASN A 644 2.41 10.88 46.04
CA ASN A 644 1.91 12.02 45.27
C ASN A 644 2.95 13.14 45.16
N SER A 645 2.93 13.86 44.04
CA SER A 645 3.71 15.07 43.79
C SER A 645 2.77 16.23 43.48
N ALA A 646 2.87 17.36 44.17
CA ALA A 646 2.00 18.52 43.97
C ALA A 646 2.75 19.85 44.05
N TYR A 647 2.90 20.55 42.92
CA TYR A 647 3.69 21.78 42.81
C TYR A 647 2.83 22.95 42.30
N GLY A 648 2.48 23.89 43.17
CA GLY A 648 1.64 25.05 42.83
C GLY A 648 0.61 25.35 43.92
N ALA A 649 0.04 26.56 43.89
CA ALA A 649 -1.01 26.93 44.83
C ALA A 649 -2.29 26.11 44.57
N TYR A 650 -2.80 25.47 45.61
CA TYR A 650 -3.95 24.57 45.58
C TYR A 650 -3.81 23.34 44.65
N SER A 651 -2.59 22.94 44.30
CA SER A 651 -2.36 21.71 43.54
C SER A 651 -2.74 20.49 44.40
N GLY A 652 -3.58 19.60 43.88
CA GLY A 652 -4.04 18.41 44.61
C GLY A 652 -4.81 18.71 45.91
N TYR A 653 -5.48 19.87 46.01
CA TYR A 653 -6.03 20.41 47.25
C TYR A 653 -6.87 19.43 48.10
N ASN A 654 -7.85 18.75 47.48
CA ASN A 654 -8.75 17.81 48.18
C ASN A 654 -8.28 16.35 48.22
N ASN A 655 -7.09 16.04 47.69
CA ASN A 655 -6.58 14.67 47.51
C ASN A 655 -6.49 13.92 48.85
N SER A 656 -7.57 13.32 49.33
CA SER A 656 -7.66 12.83 50.72
C SER A 656 -6.93 11.50 50.94
N THR A 657 -7.17 10.52 50.06
CA THR A 657 -6.56 9.19 50.15
C THR A 657 -6.01 8.68 48.81
N SER A 658 -5.88 9.54 47.80
CA SER A 658 -5.40 9.14 46.46
C SER A 658 -3.88 9.02 46.42
N SER A 659 -3.37 8.14 45.56
CA SER A 659 -1.95 7.76 45.52
C SER A 659 -1.37 7.79 44.12
N TYR A 660 -0.05 7.94 43.97
CA TYR A 660 0.65 7.94 42.68
C TYR A 660 0.22 9.04 41.69
N ASN A 661 -0.21 10.22 42.18
CA ASN A 661 -0.62 11.34 41.31
C ASN A 661 0.48 12.41 41.20
N THR A 662 0.71 12.96 40.01
CA THR A 662 1.63 14.07 39.77
C THR A 662 0.85 15.30 39.32
N THR A 663 0.93 16.39 40.06
CA THR A 663 0.14 17.61 39.86
C THR A 663 1.04 18.83 39.88
N VAL A 664 0.94 19.70 38.89
CA VAL A 664 1.78 20.90 38.77
C VAL A 664 0.95 22.02 38.14
N GLY A 665 0.76 23.11 38.87
CA GLY A 665 0.00 24.28 38.42
C GLY A 665 -1.00 24.77 39.45
N TYR A 666 -1.54 25.97 39.22
CA TYR A 666 -2.60 26.54 40.06
C TYR A 666 -3.89 25.73 39.90
N ARG A 667 -4.46 25.26 41.02
CA ARG A 667 -5.69 24.43 41.07
C ARG A 667 -5.66 23.20 40.16
N SER A 668 -4.48 22.67 39.84
CA SER A 668 -4.40 21.39 39.14
C SER A 668 -4.88 20.26 40.06
N PHE A 669 -5.75 19.38 39.59
CA PHE A 669 -6.28 18.25 40.37
C PHE A 669 -6.97 18.65 41.70
N TYR A 670 -7.67 19.79 41.73
CA TYR A 670 -8.19 20.44 42.96
C TYR A 670 -9.30 19.65 43.68
N TYR A 671 -10.30 19.12 42.97
CA TYR A 671 -11.43 18.37 43.52
C TYR A 671 -11.20 16.84 43.56
N SER A 672 -9.95 16.40 43.57
CA SER A 672 -9.60 14.98 43.70
C SER A 672 -9.98 14.43 45.06
N THR A 673 -10.74 13.33 45.14
CA THR A 673 -11.16 12.71 46.42
C THR A 673 -10.44 11.39 46.70
N SER A 674 -11.09 10.40 47.31
CA SER A 674 -10.53 9.08 47.61
C SER A 674 -10.42 8.19 46.38
N SER A 675 -9.46 7.26 46.38
CA SER A 675 -9.33 6.17 45.38
C SER A 675 -8.89 6.56 43.96
N ASN A 676 -8.34 7.76 43.74
CA ASN A 676 -7.70 8.10 42.46
C ASN A 676 -6.25 7.60 42.43
N ALA A 677 -5.79 7.08 41.29
CA ALA A 677 -4.41 6.66 41.14
C ALA A 677 -3.83 6.90 39.75
N TYR A 678 -2.52 7.13 39.71
CA TYR A 678 -1.73 7.21 38.47
C TYR A 678 -2.15 8.35 37.53
N ASN A 679 -2.65 9.48 38.06
CA ASN A 679 -3.00 10.64 37.24
C ASN A 679 -1.85 11.66 37.15
N VAL A 680 -1.72 12.31 35.99
CA VAL A 680 -0.75 13.40 35.74
C VAL A 680 -1.51 14.64 35.31
N ALA A 681 -1.44 15.73 36.08
CA ALA A 681 -2.06 17.02 35.77
C ALA A 681 -1.00 18.14 35.77
N LEU A 682 -0.65 18.66 34.59
CA LEU A 682 0.36 19.71 34.41
C LEU A 682 -0.26 20.89 33.68
N GLY A 683 -0.58 21.96 34.39
CA GLY A 683 -1.20 23.17 33.84
C GLY A 683 -2.12 23.87 34.83
N ASN A 684 -2.40 25.14 34.57
CA ASN A 684 -3.39 25.88 35.34
C ASN A 684 -4.78 25.27 35.11
N GLU A 685 -5.43 24.86 36.19
CA GLU A 685 -6.74 24.20 36.21
C GLU A 685 -6.80 22.92 35.36
N ALA A 686 -5.63 22.30 35.10
CA ALA A 686 -5.57 20.98 34.49
C ALA A 686 -6.22 19.97 35.45
N MET A 687 -7.25 19.28 34.97
CA MET A 687 -7.98 18.30 35.76
C MET A 687 -8.54 18.88 37.08
N GLU A 688 -8.97 20.16 37.13
CA GLU A 688 -9.49 20.77 38.39
C GLU A 688 -10.61 19.90 39.00
N GLY A 689 -11.51 19.40 38.15
CA GLY A 689 -12.67 18.56 38.47
C GLY A 689 -13.98 19.27 38.19
N ALA A 690 -15.03 18.50 37.97
CA ALA A 690 -16.39 19.03 38.09
C ALA A 690 -16.66 19.56 39.52
N ALA A 691 -17.73 20.34 39.69
CA ALA A 691 -18.23 20.79 41.00
C ALA A 691 -18.90 19.64 41.79
N ALA A 692 -18.16 18.56 41.98
CA ALA A 692 -18.57 17.28 42.55
C ALA A 692 -17.34 16.57 43.16
N TYR A 693 -16.97 15.38 42.67
CA TYR A 693 -15.97 14.50 43.25
C TYR A 693 -15.26 13.69 42.16
N ILE A 694 -13.93 13.78 42.04
CA ILE A 694 -13.21 13.02 41.01
C ILE A 694 -12.91 11.60 41.53
N ASN A 695 -13.39 10.58 40.81
CA ASN A 695 -13.01 9.15 40.94
C ASN A 695 -12.50 8.63 39.59
N THR A 696 -11.20 8.77 39.32
CA THR A 696 -10.60 8.54 38.01
C THR A 696 -9.13 8.09 38.11
N ASN A 697 -8.69 7.27 37.17
CA ASN A 697 -7.36 6.65 37.18
C ASN A 697 -6.68 6.71 35.81
N HIS A 698 -5.36 6.73 35.83
CA HIS A 698 -4.51 6.65 34.63
C HIS A 698 -4.75 7.75 33.59
N ASN A 699 -5.14 8.97 34.00
CA ASN A 699 -5.31 10.09 33.08
C ASN A 699 -4.07 10.97 33.02
N VAL A 700 -3.83 11.56 31.85
CA VAL A 700 -2.78 12.55 31.61
C VAL A 700 -3.45 13.82 31.09
N ALA A 701 -3.31 14.93 31.81
CA ALA A 701 -3.84 16.24 31.46
C ALA A 701 -2.71 17.27 31.44
N LEU A 702 -2.32 17.74 30.25
CA LEU A 702 -1.26 18.73 30.05
C LEU A 702 -1.87 20.00 29.41
N GLY A 703 -1.64 21.19 29.97
CA GLY A 703 -2.10 22.47 29.43
C GLY A 703 -3.23 23.15 30.22
N TYR A 704 -3.56 24.38 29.83
CA TYR A 704 -4.58 25.22 30.49
C TYR A 704 -5.97 24.59 30.37
N GLN A 705 -6.63 24.33 31.50
CA GLN A 705 -7.96 23.71 31.57
C GLN A 705 -8.09 22.41 30.75
N SER A 706 -7.00 21.66 30.60
CA SER A 706 -7.03 20.33 29.98
C SER A 706 -7.78 19.36 30.90
N LEU A 707 -8.76 18.63 30.36
CA LEU A 707 -9.57 17.65 31.09
C LEU A 707 -10.25 18.24 32.35
N ASN A 708 -10.70 19.49 32.30
CA ASN A 708 -11.08 20.27 33.48
C ASN A 708 -12.30 19.69 34.25
N HIS A 709 -13.38 19.29 33.56
CA HIS A 709 -14.63 18.88 34.22
C HIS A 709 -14.77 17.37 34.48
N ILE A 710 -13.66 16.62 34.55
CA ILE A 710 -13.71 15.18 34.79
C ILE A 710 -14.37 14.86 36.15
N ASN A 711 -15.27 13.88 36.15
CA ASN A 711 -16.09 13.44 37.29
C ASN A 711 -16.22 11.89 37.31
N GLY A 712 -15.29 11.19 36.64
CA GLY A 712 -15.31 9.74 36.40
C GLY A 712 -14.60 9.37 35.08
N GLY A 713 -14.58 8.08 34.75
CA GLY A 713 -13.84 7.54 33.58
C GLY A 713 -12.35 7.34 33.85
N ASP A 714 -11.60 6.71 32.95
CA ASP A 714 -10.18 6.32 33.13
C ASP A 714 -9.40 6.36 31.80
N TYR A 715 -8.06 6.33 31.87
CA TYR A 715 -7.16 6.16 30.70
C TYR A 715 -7.25 7.25 29.61
N ASN A 716 -7.60 8.49 29.96
CA ASN A 716 -7.62 9.59 28.99
C ASN A 716 -6.27 10.30 28.89
N VAL A 717 -5.86 10.65 27.68
CA VAL A 717 -4.70 11.51 27.41
C VAL A 717 -5.18 12.81 26.79
N SER A 718 -5.03 13.93 27.49
CA SER A 718 -5.44 15.26 27.08
C SER A 718 -4.26 16.23 27.13
N ALA A 719 -3.85 16.78 25.99
CA ALA A 719 -2.71 17.69 25.91
C ALA A 719 -3.02 18.92 25.03
N GLY A 720 -3.08 20.10 25.65
CA GLY A 720 -3.37 21.37 24.98
C GLY A 720 -4.47 22.15 25.68
N SER A 721 -4.61 23.44 25.32
CA SER A 721 -5.55 24.32 26.01
C SER A 721 -7.00 23.98 25.69
N TYR A 722 -7.82 23.81 26.73
CA TYR A 722 -9.23 23.41 26.64
C TYR A 722 -9.47 22.05 25.94
N SER A 723 -8.44 21.19 25.84
CA SER A 723 -8.60 19.82 25.36
C SER A 723 -9.47 19.03 26.34
N MET A 724 -10.49 18.34 25.84
CA MET A 724 -11.47 17.57 26.64
C MET A 724 -12.12 18.35 27.78
N LEU A 725 -12.34 19.67 27.62
CA LEU A 725 -12.80 20.55 28.70
C LEU A 725 -14.03 20.01 29.44
N ASN A 726 -15.06 19.60 28.71
CA ASN A 726 -16.34 19.16 29.28
C ASN A 726 -16.49 17.63 29.41
N ASN A 727 -15.39 16.87 29.32
CA ASN A 727 -15.45 15.43 29.56
C ASN A 727 -15.77 15.17 31.04
N THR A 728 -16.87 14.46 31.31
CA THR A 728 -17.31 14.11 32.66
C THR A 728 -17.00 12.66 33.03
N THR A 729 -17.23 11.68 32.15
CA THR A 729 -17.07 10.24 32.48
C THR A 729 -16.52 9.37 31.35
N SER A 730 -16.04 9.98 30.26
CA SER A 730 -15.53 9.27 29.09
C SER A 730 -14.16 8.64 29.37
N SER A 731 -13.86 7.48 28.78
CA SER A 731 -12.63 6.69 29.06
C SER A 731 -11.84 6.34 27.80
N GLY A 732 -10.52 6.20 27.92
CA GLY A 732 -9.65 5.69 26.85
C GLY A 732 -9.51 6.60 25.64
N ASN A 733 -9.73 7.92 25.79
CA ASN A 733 -9.64 8.87 24.68
C ASN A 733 -8.26 9.55 24.63
N VAL A 734 -7.78 9.86 23.42
CA VAL A 734 -6.56 10.64 23.18
C VAL A 734 -6.96 11.95 22.52
N SER A 735 -6.62 13.08 23.12
CA SER A 735 -7.01 14.41 22.69
C SER A 735 -5.81 15.35 22.80
N ILE A 736 -5.30 15.83 21.67
CA ILE A 736 -4.09 16.65 21.61
C ILE A 736 -4.34 17.86 20.71
N GLY A 737 -4.25 19.07 21.26
CA GLY A 737 -4.43 20.32 20.54
C GLY A 737 -5.35 21.31 21.24
N TYR A 738 -5.85 22.28 20.50
CA TYR A 738 -6.71 23.34 21.04
C TYR A 738 -8.18 22.98 20.85
N ARG A 739 -8.95 22.95 21.95
CA ARG A 739 -10.39 22.64 21.95
C ARG A 739 -10.74 21.33 21.22
N THR A 740 -9.88 20.34 21.30
CA THR A 740 -10.18 18.98 20.84
C THR A 740 -11.14 18.31 21.82
N MET A 741 -12.15 17.59 21.31
CA MET A 741 -13.20 16.97 22.14
C MET A 741 -13.84 17.90 23.19
N PHE A 742 -14.02 19.19 22.84
CA PHE A 742 -14.43 20.24 23.79
C PHE A 742 -15.78 19.99 24.45
N TYR A 743 -16.76 19.45 23.71
CA TYR A 743 -18.12 19.17 24.21
C TYR A 743 -18.41 17.68 24.46
N GLY A 744 -17.44 16.78 24.36
CA GLY A 744 -17.67 15.36 24.66
C GLY A 744 -17.91 15.19 26.16
N THR A 745 -18.98 14.51 26.60
CA THR A 745 -19.36 14.47 28.03
C THR A 745 -19.20 13.09 28.65
N SER A 746 -20.22 12.24 28.59
CA SER A 746 -20.22 10.89 29.13
C SER A 746 -20.07 9.83 28.05
N THR A 747 -19.70 8.60 28.46
CA THR A 747 -19.94 7.36 27.71
C THR A 747 -19.33 7.29 26.30
N ASN A 748 -18.38 8.18 25.97
CA ASN A 748 -17.60 8.15 24.74
C ASN A 748 -16.27 7.44 25.03
N ILE A 749 -15.92 6.42 24.24
CA ILE A 749 -14.69 5.66 24.48
C ILE A 749 -13.83 5.51 23.23
N TYR A 750 -12.52 5.41 23.44
CA TYR A 750 -11.54 5.08 22.40
C TYR A 750 -11.53 6.03 21.19
N ASN A 751 -11.75 7.32 21.43
CA ASN A 751 -11.62 8.34 20.39
C ASN A 751 -10.19 8.90 20.34
N VAL A 752 -9.75 9.30 19.15
CA VAL A 752 -8.46 9.97 18.91
C VAL A 752 -8.71 11.31 18.22
N ALA A 753 -8.47 12.42 18.91
CA ALA A 753 -8.57 13.78 18.38
C ALA A 753 -7.19 14.47 18.41
N LEU A 754 -6.67 14.86 17.24
CA LEU A 754 -5.39 15.56 17.12
C LEU A 754 -5.54 16.78 16.20
N GLY A 755 -5.38 18.00 16.73
CA GLY A 755 -5.40 19.23 15.92
C GLY A 755 -6.16 20.39 16.55
N TYR A 756 -6.56 21.36 15.73
CA TYR A 756 -7.33 22.54 16.17
C TYR A 756 -8.82 22.27 15.94
N TYR A 757 -9.62 22.23 17.01
CA TYR A 757 -11.04 21.84 17.01
C TYR A 757 -11.34 20.44 16.41
N ALA A 758 -10.38 19.52 16.41
CA ALA A 758 -10.64 18.15 16.00
C ALA A 758 -11.65 17.51 16.97
N MET A 759 -12.74 16.95 16.43
CA MET A 759 -13.85 16.36 17.20
C MET A 759 -14.42 17.30 18.28
N SER A 760 -14.41 18.62 18.08
CA SER A 760 -14.88 19.55 19.12
C SER A 760 -16.35 19.33 19.52
N GLY A 761 -17.18 18.88 18.58
CA GLY A 761 -18.63 18.89 18.68
C GLY A 761 -19.21 20.30 18.49
N SER A 762 -20.49 20.36 18.08
CA SER A 762 -21.27 21.60 18.05
C SER A 762 -22.15 21.79 19.30
N ALA A 763 -22.36 20.71 20.07
CA ALA A 763 -23.09 20.67 21.33
C ALA A 763 -22.62 19.47 22.17
N ALA A 764 -23.10 19.35 23.42
CA ALA A 764 -22.81 18.19 24.27
C ALA A 764 -23.18 16.88 23.56
N TYR A 765 -22.21 15.97 23.45
CA TYR A 765 -22.35 14.74 22.67
C TYR A 765 -21.98 13.48 23.47
N THR A 766 -22.72 12.41 23.18
CA THR A 766 -22.70 11.10 23.87
C THR A 766 -23.09 9.99 22.89
N GLY A 767 -22.42 8.84 22.92
CA GLY A 767 -22.60 7.78 21.92
C GLY A 767 -21.76 8.02 20.67
N THR A 768 -20.55 8.54 20.86
CA THR A 768 -19.52 8.74 19.83
C THR A 768 -18.24 8.02 20.29
N SER A 769 -18.05 6.78 19.88
CA SER A 769 -16.92 5.93 20.25
C SER A 769 -16.15 5.46 19.02
N TYR A 770 -14.88 5.11 19.22
CA TYR A 770 -14.02 4.57 18.15
C TYR A 770 -13.83 5.52 16.96
N ASN A 771 -13.92 6.83 17.16
CA ASN A 771 -13.70 7.81 16.10
C ASN A 771 -12.26 8.34 16.11
N VAL A 772 -11.69 8.61 14.94
CA VAL A 772 -10.35 9.20 14.76
C VAL A 772 -10.50 10.51 13.98
N GLY A 773 -10.28 11.66 14.61
CA GLY A 773 -10.22 12.97 13.98
C GLY A 773 -8.83 13.58 14.07
N ILE A 774 -8.12 13.67 12.94
CA ILE A 774 -6.77 14.23 12.86
C ILE A 774 -6.74 15.37 11.83
N GLY A 775 -6.50 16.59 12.29
CA GLY A 775 -6.39 17.79 11.44
C GLY A 775 -7.22 18.97 11.94
N TYR A 776 -7.08 20.11 11.25
CA TYR A 776 -7.87 21.31 11.50
C TYR A 776 -9.35 21.07 11.22
N TYR A 777 -10.22 21.14 12.24
CA TYR A 777 -11.67 20.90 12.14
C TYR A 777 -12.08 19.50 11.60
N ALA A 778 -11.23 18.48 11.75
CA ALA A 778 -11.63 17.10 11.42
C ALA A 778 -12.75 16.64 12.37
N LEU A 779 -13.86 16.08 11.85
CA LEU A 779 -15.02 15.64 12.63
C LEU A 779 -15.63 16.72 13.56
N TYR A 780 -15.57 17.99 13.16
CA TYR A 780 -15.95 19.12 14.02
C TYR A 780 -17.38 19.05 14.58
N ALA A 781 -18.37 18.74 13.74
CA ALA A 781 -19.80 18.82 14.09
C ALA A 781 -20.37 17.54 14.72
N ILE A 782 -19.53 16.54 15.03
CA ILE A 782 -19.98 15.24 15.54
C ILE A 782 -20.85 15.42 16.79
N SER A 783 -22.02 14.78 16.77
CA SER A 783 -23.04 14.84 17.82
C SER A 783 -23.57 13.46 18.25
N GLY A 784 -23.30 12.42 17.45
CA GLY A 784 -23.53 11.00 17.71
C GLY A 784 -22.82 10.16 16.66
N GLY A 785 -22.70 8.84 16.87
CA GLY A 785 -22.19 7.92 15.84
C GLY A 785 -20.70 7.58 15.96
N ASP A 786 -20.39 6.36 15.50
CA ASP A 786 -19.17 5.64 15.87
C ASP A 786 -18.37 5.20 14.65
N HIS A 787 -17.11 4.80 14.87
CA HIS A 787 -16.23 4.18 13.87
C HIS A 787 -15.92 5.07 12.65
N ASN A 788 -15.92 6.39 12.83
CA ASN A 788 -15.50 7.32 11.77
C ASN A 788 -13.99 7.58 11.82
N VAL A 789 -13.34 7.59 10.66
CA VAL A 789 -11.94 8.02 10.49
C VAL A 789 -11.94 9.28 9.64
N ALA A 790 -11.41 10.39 10.15
CA ALA A 790 -11.28 11.66 9.47
C ALA A 790 -9.85 12.19 9.63
N VAL A 791 -9.06 12.13 8.56
CA VAL A 791 -7.67 12.57 8.55
C VAL A 791 -7.49 13.60 7.43
N GLY A 792 -7.22 14.85 7.80
CA GLY A 792 -7.11 15.98 6.88
C GLY A 792 -7.86 17.21 7.37
N GLY A 793 -7.53 18.39 6.84
CA GLY A 793 -8.22 19.63 7.19
C GLY A 793 -9.69 19.57 6.76
N SER A 794 -10.60 19.75 7.71
CA SER A 794 -12.05 19.73 7.53
C SER A 794 -12.60 18.45 6.87
N ALA A 795 -11.91 17.32 7.06
CA ALA A 795 -12.45 16.01 6.71
C ALA A 795 -13.64 15.67 7.63
N LEU A 796 -14.76 15.19 7.08
CA LEU A 796 -16.01 14.92 7.83
C LEU A 796 -16.48 16.07 8.73
N ARG A 797 -16.23 17.33 8.34
CA ARG A 797 -16.45 18.50 9.21
C ARG A 797 -17.88 18.59 9.72
N ASP A 798 -18.87 18.39 8.85
CA ASP A 798 -20.29 18.60 9.16
C ASP A 798 -21.03 17.29 9.51
N ASN A 799 -20.29 16.19 9.73
CA ASN A 799 -20.86 14.88 10.10
C ASN A 799 -21.48 14.94 11.48
N THR A 800 -22.80 14.77 11.58
CA THR A 800 -23.53 14.91 12.85
C THR A 800 -23.75 13.58 13.53
N THR A 801 -24.38 12.60 12.86
CA THR A 801 -24.77 11.30 13.47
C THR A 801 -24.32 10.07 12.67
N ALA A 802 -23.74 10.25 11.48
CA ALA A 802 -23.37 9.11 10.65
C ALA A 802 -22.15 8.37 11.20
N GLY A 803 -22.18 7.03 11.14
CA GLY A 803 -21.09 6.16 11.57
C GLY A 803 -20.40 5.44 10.40
N SER A 804 -19.27 4.79 10.73
CA SER A 804 -18.51 3.91 9.82
C SER A 804 -18.00 4.59 8.54
N ASN A 805 -17.71 5.90 8.57
CA ASN A 805 -17.16 6.62 7.43
C ASN A 805 -15.62 6.72 7.51
N THR A 806 -14.92 6.58 6.38
CA THR A 806 -13.46 6.81 6.27
C THR A 806 -13.19 7.99 5.32
N ALA A 807 -12.78 9.15 5.84
CA ALA A 807 -12.35 10.33 5.09
C ALA A 807 -10.85 10.57 5.27
N LEU A 808 -10.09 10.51 4.17
CA LEU A 808 -8.67 10.84 4.14
C LEU A 808 -8.40 11.89 3.05
N GLY A 809 -8.11 13.12 3.44
CA GLY A 809 -7.82 14.23 2.52
C GLY A 809 -8.40 15.56 2.96
N TYR A 810 -7.87 16.65 2.40
CA TYR A 810 -8.42 17.99 2.63
C TYR A 810 -9.83 18.08 2.03
N TYR A 811 -10.82 18.41 2.87
CA TYR A 811 -12.24 18.45 2.52
C TYR A 811 -12.90 17.14 2.06
N ALA A 812 -12.29 15.98 2.31
CA ALA A 812 -12.96 14.70 2.08
C ALA A 812 -14.23 14.61 2.95
N MET A 813 -15.39 14.34 2.33
CA MET A 813 -16.71 14.30 3.02
C MET A 813 -17.06 15.55 3.85
N ARG A 814 -16.65 16.75 3.43
CA ARG A 814 -16.82 17.98 4.23
C ARG A 814 -18.26 18.20 4.70
N TYR A 815 -19.24 18.04 3.81
CA TYR A 815 -20.66 18.32 4.05
C TYR A 815 -21.50 17.06 4.35
N ASN A 816 -20.87 15.90 4.58
CA ASN A 816 -21.57 14.69 5.01
C ASN A 816 -22.33 14.96 6.30
N THR A 817 -23.65 14.78 6.33
CA THR A 817 -24.44 15.00 7.55
C THR A 817 -24.87 13.66 8.17
N THR A 818 -25.59 12.83 7.41
CA THR A 818 -26.15 11.54 7.89
C THR A 818 -25.74 10.32 7.07
N GLY A 819 -25.02 10.49 5.94
CA GLY A 819 -24.56 9.40 5.10
C GLY A 819 -23.55 8.49 5.80
N ALA A 820 -23.87 7.21 5.98
CA ALA A 820 -23.06 6.23 6.73
C ALA A 820 -22.34 5.22 5.81
N GLY A 821 -21.24 4.63 6.29
CA GLY A 821 -20.54 3.55 5.58
C GLY A 821 -19.81 3.99 4.31
N ASN A 822 -19.44 5.27 4.19
CA ASN A 822 -18.74 5.80 3.01
C ASN A 822 -17.21 5.77 3.18
N THR A 823 -16.48 5.55 2.09
CA THR A 823 -15.00 5.69 2.03
C THR A 823 -14.65 6.80 1.05
N ALA A 824 -14.03 7.89 1.50
CA ALA A 824 -13.56 8.99 0.69
C ALA A 824 -12.05 9.24 0.89
N ILE A 825 -11.25 9.02 -0.16
CA ILE A 825 -9.78 9.19 -0.12
C ILE A 825 -9.37 10.13 -1.26
N GLY A 826 -8.96 11.35 -0.93
CA GLY A 826 -8.58 12.38 -1.90
C GLY A 826 -9.03 13.77 -1.50
N ASN A 827 -8.49 14.80 -2.16
CA ASN A 827 -8.96 16.17 -1.97
C ASN A 827 -10.39 16.31 -2.49
N SER A 828 -11.30 16.79 -1.64
CA SER A 828 -12.72 16.98 -1.99
C SER A 828 -13.42 15.71 -2.52
N ALA A 829 -12.92 14.52 -2.18
CA ALA A 829 -13.64 13.28 -2.46
C ALA A 829 -14.96 13.26 -1.67
N LEU A 830 -16.08 12.97 -2.34
CA LEU A 830 -17.41 12.94 -1.72
C LEU A 830 -17.81 14.28 -1.03
N TYR A 831 -17.32 15.42 -1.54
CA TYR A 831 -17.35 16.73 -0.85
C TYR A 831 -18.75 17.17 -0.39
N ASN A 832 -19.74 17.10 -1.28
CA ASN A 832 -21.14 17.47 -1.01
C ASN A 832 -22.04 16.23 -0.82
N ASN A 833 -21.57 15.21 -0.11
CA ASN A 833 -22.47 14.13 0.33
C ASN A 833 -23.41 14.66 1.41
N ILE A 834 -24.72 14.52 1.31
CA ILE A 834 -25.64 14.95 2.38
C ILE A 834 -26.06 13.73 3.21
N ASP A 835 -26.68 12.76 2.53
CA ASP A 835 -27.24 11.53 3.12
C ASP A 835 -26.88 10.24 2.35
N GLY A 836 -26.14 10.32 1.23
CA GLY A 836 -25.70 9.14 0.47
C GLY A 836 -24.85 8.17 1.32
N ALA A 837 -25.09 6.87 1.18
CA ALA A 837 -24.50 5.83 2.04
C ALA A 837 -23.86 4.69 1.24
N GLY A 838 -22.85 4.05 1.81
CA GLY A 838 -22.17 2.89 1.21
C GLY A 838 -21.32 3.20 -0.03
N ASN A 839 -20.93 4.46 -0.25
CA ASN A 839 -20.16 4.88 -1.42
C ASN A 839 -18.64 4.78 -1.20
N ILE A 840 -17.88 4.45 -2.25
CA ILE A 840 -16.41 4.44 -2.26
C ILE A 840 -15.94 5.49 -3.28
N ALA A 841 -15.35 6.60 -2.82
CA ALA A 841 -14.76 7.65 -3.65
C ALA A 841 -13.24 7.75 -3.41
N ILE A 842 -12.42 7.39 -4.39
CA ILE A 842 -10.95 7.44 -4.30
C ILE A 842 -10.41 8.28 -5.46
N GLY A 843 -9.83 9.44 -5.17
CA GLY A 843 -9.35 10.39 -6.17
C GLY A 843 -9.78 11.82 -5.86
N SER A 844 -9.04 12.80 -6.38
CA SER A 844 -9.43 14.21 -6.22
C SER A 844 -10.73 14.49 -6.99
N ASN A 845 -11.68 15.16 -6.34
CA ASN A 845 -13.03 15.46 -6.85
C ASN A 845 -13.85 14.22 -7.28
N SER A 846 -13.47 13.01 -6.89
CA SER A 846 -14.32 11.82 -7.09
C SER A 846 -15.64 11.98 -6.32
N MET A 847 -16.77 11.80 -6.99
CA MET A 847 -18.12 12.04 -6.45
C MET A 847 -18.26 13.40 -5.75
N LEU A 848 -17.74 14.48 -6.37
CA LEU A 848 -17.75 15.82 -5.79
C LEU A 848 -19.16 16.27 -5.35
N GLY A 849 -20.19 15.94 -6.12
CA GLY A 849 -21.58 16.29 -5.86
C GLY A 849 -21.86 17.76 -6.11
N THR A 850 -21.62 18.24 -7.33
CA THR A 850 -21.82 19.66 -7.70
C THR A 850 -23.23 20.18 -7.39
N VAL A 851 -24.24 19.29 -7.37
CA VAL A 851 -25.64 19.57 -7.02
C VAL A 851 -26.11 18.95 -5.68
N GLY A 852 -25.18 18.36 -4.91
CA GLY A 852 -25.45 17.57 -3.71
C GLY A 852 -25.69 16.10 -4.03
N ASN A 853 -24.93 15.19 -3.41
CA ASN A 853 -25.20 13.75 -3.52
C ASN A 853 -26.31 13.39 -2.53
N THR A 854 -27.57 13.68 -2.89
CA THR A 854 -28.74 13.26 -2.11
C THR A 854 -29.25 11.90 -2.59
N GLY A 855 -29.33 10.92 -1.71
CA GLY A 855 -29.88 9.59 -2.02
C GLY A 855 -29.03 8.70 -2.94
N SER A 856 -27.80 9.08 -3.31
CA SER A 856 -26.90 8.22 -4.10
C SER A 856 -26.27 7.13 -3.23
N LEU A 857 -26.56 5.85 -3.47
CA LEU A 857 -26.17 4.71 -2.65
C LEU A 857 -25.27 3.70 -3.39
N TYR A 858 -24.34 3.10 -2.66
CA TYR A 858 -23.54 1.94 -3.11
C TYR A 858 -22.75 2.16 -4.42
N ASN A 859 -22.29 3.38 -4.68
CA ASN A 859 -21.47 3.70 -5.84
C ASN A 859 -19.97 3.51 -5.55
N ILE A 860 -19.19 3.08 -6.55
CA ILE A 860 -17.73 3.01 -6.52
C ILE A 860 -17.18 3.98 -7.55
N ALA A 861 -16.43 4.99 -7.14
CA ALA A 861 -15.83 6.02 -7.99
C ALA A 861 -14.33 6.15 -7.70
N ILE A 862 -13.49 5.62 -8.59
CA ILE A 862 -12.03 5.60 -8.43
C ILE A 862 -11.38 6.32 -9.61
N GLY A 863 -10.78 7.48 -9.35
CA GLY A 863 -10.11 8.32 -10.34
C GLY A 863 -10.51 9.79 -10.21
N TYR A 864 -9.76 10.66 -10.90
CA TYR A 864 -10.01 12.09 -10.87
C TYR A 864 -11.36 12.45 -11.51
N ALA A 865 -12.21 13.16 -10.75
CA ALA A 865 -13.54 13.58 -11.17
C ALA A 865 -14.41 12.45 -11.76
N SER A 866 -14.24 11.23 -11.25
CA SER A 866 -15.16 10.12 -11.55
C SER A 866 -16.50 10.37 -10.85
N LEU A 867 -17.60 10.17 -11.57
CA LEU A 867 -18.96 10.27 -11.05
C LEU A 867 -19.28 11.62 -10.36
N SER A 868 -18.74 12.74 -10.87
CA SER A 868 -18.68 14.02 -10.14
C SER A 868 -20.05 14.70 -9.91
N ASP A 869 -21.02 14.47 -10.79
CA ASP A 869 -22.33 15.15 -10.75
C ASP A 869 -23.48 14.26 -10.25
N ILE A 870 -23.16 13.10 -9.65
CA ILE A 870 -24.16 12.11 -9.23
C ILE A 870 -25.14 12.65 -8.17
N ASN A 871 -26.43 12.44 -8.41
CA ASN A 871 -27.49 12.85 -7.49
C ASN A 871 -28.69 11.90 -7.59
N GLY A 872 -28.77 10.93 -6.68
CA GLY A 872 -29.83 9.92 -6.61
C GLY A 872 -29.64 8.68 -7.48
N GLY A 873 -28.47 8.53 -8.11
CA GLY A 873 -28.09 7.31 -8.85
C GLY A 873 -27.35 6.30 -7.97
N ASP A 874 -27.63 5.01 -8.17
CA ASP A 874 -27.20 3.92 -7.29
C ASP A 874 -26.44 2.81 -8.01
N TYR A 875 -25.61 2.07 -7.28
CA TYR A 875 -24.94 0.84 -7.77
C TYR A 875 -24.08 1.03 -9.02
N ASN A 876 -23.49 2.21 -9.21
CA ASN A 876 -22.55 2.45 -10.32
C ASN A 876 -21.11 2.09 -9.92
N ILE A 877 -20.35 1.53 -10.87
CA ILE A 877 -18.90 1.35 -10.78
C ILE A 877 -18.25 2.26 -11.82
N ALA A 878 -17.46 3.23 -11.39
CA ALA A 878 -16.80 4.23 -12.21
C ALA A 878 -15.29 4.24 -11.88
N VAL A 879 -14.45 3.66 -12.75
CA VAL A 879 -13.00 3.54 -12.51
C VAL A 879 -12.22 4.15 -13.68
N GLY A 880 -11.62 5.30 -13.46
CA GLY A 880 -10.91 6.06 -14.48
C GLY A 880 -11.08 7.56 -14.27
N ARG A 881 -10.43 8.35 -15.12
CA ARG A 881 -10.61 9.80 -15.12
C ARG A 881 -11.89 10.14 -15.91
N TYR A 882 -12.73 11.01 -15.32
CA TYR A 882 -13.97 11.49 -15.94
C TYR A 882 -14.94 10.38 -16.40
N THR A 883 -14.92 9.23 -15.72
CA THR A 883 -15.91 8.17 -15.91
C THR A 883 -17.25 8.63 -15.35
N LEU A 884 -18.32 8.53 -16.14
CA LEU A 884 -19.67 8.96 -15.74
C LEU A 884 -19.71 10.40 -15.16
N GLU A 885 -18.86 11.30 -15.64
CA GLU A 885 -18.68 12.66 -15.06
C GLU A 885 -20.01 13.44 -14.94
N ASN A 886 -20.82 13.42 -16.00
CA ASN A 886 -22.09 14.15 -16.08
C ASN A 886 -23.31 13.32 -15.61
N SER A 887 -23.07 12.13 -15.07
CA SER A 887 -24.15 11.25 -14.60
C SER A 887 -24.83 11.86 -13.39
N THR A 888 -26.13 12.10 -13.48
CA THR A 888 -26.96 12.62 -12.38
C THR A 888 -27.81 11.49 -11.78
N THR A 889 -28.79 10.99 -12.52
CA THR A 889 -29.70 9.92 -12.10
C THR A 889 -29.52 8.65 -12.94
N SER A 890 -28.27 8.17 -13.09
CA SER A 890 -27.96 6.87 -13.71
C SER A 890 -27.65 5.82 -12.64
N SER A 891 -28.02 4.57 -12.88
CA SER A 891 -27.87 3.47 -11.90
C SER A 891 -27.45 2.16 -12.57
N PHE A 892 -26.83 1.26 -11.82
CA PHE A 892 -26.42 -0.08 -12.29
C PHE A 892 -25.44 -0.09 -13.47
N ASN A 893 -24.63 0.95 -13.64
CA ASN A 893 -23.65 1.02 -14.73
C ASN A 893 -22.25 0.59 -14.26
N THR A 894 -21.50 -0.12 -15.09
CA THR A 894 -20.07 -0.43 -14.89
C THR A 894 -19.22 0.26 -15.94
N ALA A 895 -18.59 1.39 -15.62
CA ALA A 895 -17.72 2.18 -16.47
C ALA A 895 -16.25 2.13 -15.98
N ILE A 896 -15.35 1.61 -16.81
CA ILE A 896 -13.92 1.47 -16.50
C ILE A 896 -13.08 1.95 -17.70
N GLY A 897 -12.30 3.02 -17.53
CA GLY A 897 -11.47 3.62 -18.58
C GLY A 897 -11.56 5.16 -18.61
N ASP A 898 -10.62 5.85 -19.23
CA ASP A 898 -10.70 7.32 -19.38
C ASP A 898 -11.93 7.70 -20.22
N TYR A 899 -12.79 8.59 -19.69
CA TYR A 899 -14.05 9.03 -20.31
C TYR A 899 -15.06 7.92 -20.67
N ALA A 900 -14.98 6.73 -20.07
CA ALA A 900 -16.03 5.72 -20.26
C ALA A 900 -17.38 6.28 -19.73
N MET A 901 -18.40 6.27 -20.58
CA MET A 901 -19.71 6.91 -20.32
C MET A 901 -19.65 8.39 -19.91
N GLY A 902 -18.64 9.14 -20.36
CA GLY A 902 -18.38 10.51 -19.88
C GLY A 902 -19.54 11.52 -20.08
N TYR A 903 -20.38 11.34 -21.11
CA TYR A 903 -21.55 12.20 -21.36
C TYR A 903 -22.90 11.55 -21.01
N ALA A 904 -22.91 10.39 -20.34
CA ALA A 904 -24.14 9.82 -19.82
C ALA A 904 -24.76 10.77 -18.79
N THR A 905 -26.08 10.95 -18.82
CA THR A 905 -26.78 11.86 -17.88
C THR A 905 -27.86 11.15 -17.07
N SER A 906 -29.13 11.51 -17.23
CA SER A 906 -30.23 10.95 -16.45
C SER A 906 -30.79 9.69 -17.09
N SER A 907 -31.09 8.68 -16.26
CA SER A 907 -31.82 7.46 -16.62
C SER A 907 -31.07 6.46 -17.53
N ASN A 908 -29.74 6.54 -17.65
CA ASN A 908 -28.97 5.45 -18.26
C ASN A 908 -28.79 4.33 -17.22
N VAL A 909 -29.23 3.12 -17.57
CA VAL A 909 -29.18 1.96 -16.66
C VAL A 909 -28.61 0.70 -17.31
N ASP A 910 -28.02 -0.16 -16.49
CA ASP A 910 -27.55 -1.50 -16.85
C ASP A 910 -26.49 -1.55 -17.96
N ASN A 911 -25.66 -0.50 -18.10
CA ASN A 911 -24.60 -0.49 -19.11
C ASN A 911 -23.26 -1.02 -18.57
N VAL A 912 -22.50 -1.72 -19.43
CA VAL A 912 -21.10 -2.12 -19.18
C VAL A 912 -20.21 -1.43 -20.19
N ALA A 913 -19.34 -0.51 -19.77
CA ALA A 913 -18.38 0.20 -20.59
C ALA A 913 -16.95 -0.03 -20.08
N LEU A 914 -16.15 -0.83 -20.78
CA LEU A 914 -14.77 -1.14 -20.42
C LEU A 914 -13.81 -0.75 -21.56
N GLY A 915 -13.06 0.33 -21.38
CA GLY A 915 -12.12 0.86 -22.35
C GLY A 915 -12.12 2.39 -22.39
N ARG A 916 -11.07 2.97 -22.96
CA ARG A 916 -11.03 4.43 -23.17
C ARG A 916 -12.15 4.84 -24.13
N GLU A 917 -12.96 5.79 -23.69
CA GLU A 917 -14.11 6.35 -24.41
C GLU A 917 -15.17 5.31 -24.84
N ALA A 918 -15.21 4.15 -24.17
CA ALA A 918 -16.29 3.19 -24.37
C ALA A 918 -17.62 3.84 -23.97
N LEU A 919 -18.62 3.77 -24.87
CA LEU A 919 -19.95 4.33 -24.66
C LEU A 919 -19.94 5.84 -24.33
N ARG A 920 -18.98 6.63 -24.82
CA ARG A 920 -18.79 8.03 -24.37
C ARG A 920 -19.93 8.98 -24.76
N GLY A 921 -20.50 8.83 -25.96
CA GLY A 921 -21.39 9.80 -26.63
C GLY A 921 -20.64 10.91 -27.37
N THR A 922 -21.26 11.48 -28.41
CA THR A 922 -20.77 12.73 -29.06
C THR A 922 -21.18 14.00 -28.31
N GLY A 923 -22.12 13.86 -27.37
CA GLY A 923 -22.65 14.89 -26.49
C GLY A 923 -23.47 14.25 -25.39
N VAL A 924 -24.15 15.07 -24.58
CA VAL A 924 -25.05 14.58 -23.53
C VAL A 924 -26.14 13.69 -24.13
N TYR A 925 -26.29 12.47 -23.62
CA TYR A 925 -27.31 11.51 -24.06
C TYR A 925 -28.08 10.91 -22.88
N THR A 926 -29.26 10.37 -23.18
CA THR A 926 -30.19 9.70 -22.26
C THR A 926 -30.82 8.51 -22.96
N GLY A 927 -31.20 7.45 -22.23
CA GLY A 927 -31.93 6.32 -22.82
C GLY A 927 -31.10 5.44 -23.76
N ALA A 928 -29.84 5.22 -23.39
CA ALA A 928 -29.00 4.16 -23.94
C ALA A 928 -28.75 3.17 -22.80
N ASN A 929 -29.61 2.15 -22.71
CA ASN A 929 -29.71 1.21 -21.61
C ASN A 929 -29.28 -0.20 -22.04
N SER A 930 -28.81 -0.99 -21.07
CA SER A 930 -28.46 -2.40 -21.27
C SER A 930 -27.42 -2.65 -22.39
N ASN A 931 -26.53 -1.68 -22.64
CA ASN A 931 -25.47 -1.81 -23.63
C ASN A 931 -24.19 -2.41 -23.02
N VAL A 932 -23.47 -3.24 -23.77
CA VAL A 932 -22.15 -3.78 -23.41
C VAL A 932 -21.12 -3.26 -24.41
N ALA A 933 -20.26 -2.33 -24.01
CA ALA A 933 -19.15 -1.79 -24.79
C ALA A 933 -17.81 -2.16 -24.16
N ILE A 934 -17.06 -3.08 -24.76
CA ILE A 934 -15.77 -3.56 -24.26
C ILE A 934 -14.70 -3.35 -25.35
N GLY A 935 -13.84 -2.36 -25.18
CA GLY A 935 -12.80 -1.99 -26.15
C GLY A 935 -12.60 -0.48 -26.21
N SER A 936 -11.44 -0.03 -26.71
CA SER A 936 -11.25 1.41 -26.93
C SER A 936 -12.20 1.89 -28.02
N PHE A 937 -12.93 2.96 -27.74
CA PHE A 937 -13.93 3.56 -28.64
C PHE A 937 -15.10 2.64 -29.04
N ALA A 938 -15.39 1.56 -28.32
CA ALA A 938 -16.60 0.79 -28.57
C ALA A 938 -17.85 1.66 -28.28
N LEU A 939 -18.79 1.74 -29.23
CA LEU A 939 -20.04 2.51 -29.10
C LEU A 939 -19.86 4.01 -28.79
N THR A 940 -18.85 4.66 -29.39
CA THR A 940 -18.45 6.04 -28.99
C THR A 940 -19.52 7.09 -29.31
N ASP A 941 -20.25 6.99 -30.42
CA ASP A 941 -21.12 8.07 -30.89
C ASP A 941 -22.60 7.93 -30.48
N ILE A 942 -22.88 7.11 -29.45
CA ILE A 942 -24.25 6.85 -29.03
C ILE A 942 -25.03 8.11 -28.63
N ALA A 943 -26.26 8.20 -29.14
CA ALA A 943 -27.22 9.28 -28.88
C ALA A 943 -28.54 8.77 -28.25
N GLY A 944 -28.88 7.49 -28.41
CA GLY A 944 -30.05 6.84 -27.80
C GLY A 944 -30.40 5.50 -28.46
N GLY A 945 -29.70 4.41 -28.10
CA GLY A 945 -29.92 3.05 -28.58
C GLY A 945 -29.68 2.00 -27.48
N ASP A 946 -30.56 1.02 -27.38
CA ASP A 946 -30.58 0.06 -26.27
C ASP A 946 -30.06 -1.33 -26.68
N GLN A 947 -29.61 -2.12 -25.70
CA GLN A 947 -29.34 -3.56 -25.86
C GLN A 947 -28.26 -3.92 -26.90
N ASN A 948 -27.32 -3.03 -27.19
CA ASN A 948 -26.21 -3.31 -28.09
C ASN A 948 -25.04 -3.99 -27.37
N VAL A 949 -24.40 -4.98 -28.01
CA VAL A 949 -23.16 -5.63 -27.56
C VAL A 949 -22.04 -5.30 -28.53
N ALA A 950 -21.09 -4.46 -28.11
CA ALA A 950 -19.93 -4.02 -28.85
C ALA A 950 -18.65 -4.49 -28.15
N ILE A 951 -18.00 -5.55 -28.64
CA ILE A 951 -16.78 -6.12 -28.05
C ILE A 951 -15.64 -6.10 -29.06
N GLY A 952 -14.67 -5.21 -28.83
CA GLY A 952 -13.50 -4.99 -29.67
C GLY A 952 -13.24 -3.51 -29.90
N THR A 953 -12.02 -3.17 -30.30
CA THR A 953 -11.66 -1.78 -30.60
C THR A 953 -12.48 -1.27 -31.79
N ARG A 954 -13.11 -0.10 -31.60
CA ARG A 954 -13.91 0.60 -32.62
C ARG A 954 -15.05 -0.25 -33.20
N THR A 955 -15.73 -1.01 -32.35
CA THR A 955 -16.99 -1.67 -32.71
C THR A 955 -18.15 -0.71 -32.56
N LEU A 956 -19.09 -0.72 -33.51
CA LEU A 956 -20.30 0.11 -33.48
C LEU A 956 -20.02 1.61 -33.18
N THR A 957 -18.90 2.16 -33.70
CA THR A 957 -18.47 3.53 -33.30
C THR A 957 -19.51 4.58 -33.68
N SER A 958 -20.13 4.44 -34.84
CA SER A 958 -21.08 5.40 -35.40
C SER A 958 -22.53 5.16 -34.95
N ASN A 959 -22.79 4.19 -34.06
CA ASN A 959 -24.16 3.82 -33.69
C ASN A 959 -24.83 4.92 -32.87
N THR A 960 -25.74 5.66 -33.50
CA THR A 960 -26.45 6.77 -32.84
C THR A 960 -27.69 6.28 -32.12
N THR A 961 -28.56 5.51 -32.78
CA THR A 961 -29.87 5.07 -32.24
C THR A 961 -30.22 3.61 -32.51
N GLY A 962 -29.37 2.87 -33.25
CA GLY A 962 -29.56 1.44 -33.47
C GLY A 962 -29.59 0.65 -32.15
N TYR A 963 -30.42 -0.40 -32.10
CA TYR A 963 -30.66 -1.22 -30.91
C TYR A 963 -30.52 -2.71 -31.20
N SER A 964 -30.29 -3.51 -30.17
CA SER A 964 -30.19 -4.98 -30.24
C SER A 964 -29.11 -5.52 -31.21
N ASN A 965 -28.08 -4.72 -31.54
CA ASN A 965 -26.97 -5.20 -32.37
C ASN A 965 -25.93 -5.96 -31.54
N VAL A 966 -25.34 -7.02 -32.09
CA VAL A 966 -24.23 -7.78 -31.49
C VAL A 966 -23.01 -7.72 -32.40
N ALA A 967 -22.07 -6.84 -32.12
CA ALA A 967 -20.80 -6.67 -32.83
C ALA A 967 -19.61 -7.12 -31.99
N ILE A 968 -18.87 -8.14 -32.46
CA ILE A 968 -17.68 -8.67 -31.78
C ILE A 968 -16.53 -8.79 -32.79
N GLY A 969 -15.45 -8.04 -32.58
CA GLY A 969 -14.27 -8.02 -33.45
C GLY A 969 -13.65 -6.64 -33.61
N PHE A 970 -12.58 -6.51 -34.36
CA PHE A 970 -11.99 -5.19 -34.65
C PHE A 970 -12.78 -4.53 -35.79
N TYR A 971 -13.30 -3.31 -35.56
CA TYR A 971 -14.12 -2.57 -36.52
C TYR A 971 -15.35 -3.36 -37.05
N SER A 972 -15.93 -4.24 -36.23
CA SER A 972 -17.19 -4.88 -36.57
C SER A 972 -18.34 -3.87 -36.44
N GLN A 973 -19.20 -3.76 -37.48
CA GLN A 973 -20.29 -2.77 -37.57
C GLN A 973 -19.88 -1.29 -37.34
N ASP A 974 -18.69 -0.87 -37.79
CA ASP A 974 -18.20 0.49 -37.49
C ASP A 974 -19.12 1.62 -37.99
N ALA A 975 -19.77 1.44 -39.15
CA ALA A 975 -20.59 2.46 -39.79
C ALA A 975 -22.09 2.42 -39.45
N THR A 976 -22.56 1.52 -38.57
CA THR A 976 -24.00 1.40 -38.25
C THR A 976 -24.46 2.62 -37.48
N THR A 977 -25.59 3.23 -37.87
CA THR A 977 -26.14 4.46 -37.25
C THR A 977 -27.53 4.23 -36.66
N ASP A 978 -28.42 3.66 -37.48
CA ASP A 978 -29.83 3.44 -37.18
C ASP A 978 -30.22 1.95 -37.19
N GLY A 979 -29.34 1.08 -37.75
CA GLY A 979 -29.64 -0.35 -37.97
C GLY A 979 -29.85 -1.14 -36.67
N HIS A 980 -30.70 -2.17 -36.71
CA HIS A 980 -31.07 -2.98 -35.54
C HIS A 980 -31.06 -4.48 -35.79
N ASP A 981 -31.02 -5.25 -34.70
CA ASP A 981 -31.10 -6.72 -34.70
C ASP A 981 -30.04 -7.43 -35.58
N ASN A 982 -28.88 -6.79 -35.80
CA ASN A 982 -27.77 -7.39 -36.54
C ASN A 982 -26.80 -8.16 -35.62
N ILE A 983 -26.23 -9.26 -36.11
CA ILE A 983 -25.19 -10.04 -35.43
C ILE A 983 -23.94 -10.07 -36.32
N SER A 984 -22.84 -9.46 -35.87
CA SER A 984 -21.55 -9.48 -36.55
C SER A 984 -20.42 -10.00 -35.65
N LEU A 985 -19.71 -11.04 -36.10
CA LEU A 985 -18.56 -11.64 -35.40
C LEU A 985 -17.38 -11.80 -36.35
N GLY A 986 -16.35 -10.98 -36.20
CA GLY A 986 -15.17 -11.02 -37.06
C GLY A 986 -14.47 -9.68 -37.24
N TYR A 987 -13.28 -9.74 -37.83
CA TYR A 987 -12.53 -8.55 -38.24
C TYR A 987 -13.21 -7.91 -39.45
N TYR A 988 -13.64 -6.65 -39.32
CA TYR A 988 -14.43 -5.90 -40.32
C TYR A 988 -15.70 -6.62 -40.82
N SER A 989 -16.33 -7.47 -40.00
CA SER A 989 -17.65 -8.01 -40.37
C SER A 989 -18.70 -6.89 -40.36
N LEU A 990 -19.53 -6.85 -41.39
CA LEU A 990 -20.63 -5.89 -41.55
C LEU A 990 -20.18 -4.41 -41.46
N TYR A 991 -18.93 -4.12 -41.87
CA TYR A 991 -18.23 -2.86 -41.62
C TYR A 991 -18.97 -1.60 -42.11
N ASN A 992 -19.48 -1.60 -43.35
CA ASN A 992 -20.11 -0.42 -43.95
C ASN A 992 -21.64 -0.36 -43.76
N ASN A 993 -22.26 -1.24 -42.97
CA ASN A 993 -23.71 -1.24 -42.79
C ASN A 993 -24.15 -0.02 -41.99
N THR A 994 -24.97 0.87 -42.55
CA THR A 994 -25.45 2.11 -41.90
C THR A 994 -26.89 1.94 -41.39
N THR A 995 -27.81 1.70 -42.32
CA THR A 995 -29.25 1.48 -42.09
C THR A 995 -29.69 0.19 -42.80
N GLY A 996 -29.54 -0.93 -42.11
CA GLY A 996 -29.82 -2.28 -42.59
C GLY A 996 -29.79 -3.26 -41.43
N ASP A 997 -30.67 -4.25 -41.45
CA ASP A 997 -31.27 -4.82 -40.25
C ASP A 997 -31.42 -6.36 -40.33
N ASP A 998 -31.56 -7.05 -39.20
CA ASP A 998 -31.75 -8.52 -39.17
C ASP A 998 -30.65 -9.32 -39.92
N ASN A 999 -29.41 -8.82 -39.99
CA ASN A 999 -28.32 -9.50 -40.70
C ASN A 999 -27.42 -10.31 -39.75
N ILE A 1000 -26.96 -11.49 -40.19
CA ILE A 1000 -25.98 -12.32 -39.48
C ILE A 1000 -24.69 -12.43 -40.29
N ALA A 1001 -23.59 -11.84 -39.83
CA ALA A 1001 -22.28 -11.86 -40.48
C ALA A 1001 -21.19 -12.45 -39.56
N LEU A 1002 -20.86 -13.73 -39.70
CA LEU A 1002 -19.80 -14.39 -38.92
C LEU A 1002 -18.62 -14.77 -39.82
N GLY A 1003 -17.50 -14.07 -39.69
CA GLY A 1003 -16.30 -14.28 -40.50
C GLY A 1003 -15.50 -12.99 -40.70
N ASN A 1004 -14.23 -13.12 -41.08
CA ASN A 1004 -13.41 -11.98 -41.52
C ASN A 1004 -14.02 -11.40 -42.80
N GLU A 1005 -14.32 -10.09 -42.78
CA GLU A 1005 -14.88 -9.33 -43.91
C GLU A 1005 -16.21 -9.88 -44.48
N ALA A 1006 -16.94 -10.69 -43.69
CA ALA A 1006 -18.30 -11.10 -44.05
C ALA A 1006 -19.20 -9.87 -44.15
N MET A 1007 -19.89 -9.70 -45.29
CA MET A 1007 -20.73 -8.54 -45.60
C MET A 1007 -20.04 -7.16 -45.50
N TYR A 1008 -18.74 -7.08 -45.82
CA TYR A 1008 -17.95 -5.85 -45.69
C TYR A 1008 -18.53 -4.63 -46.44
N ASN A 1009 -19.00 -4.78 -47.68
CA ASN A 1009 -19.50 -3.67 -48.51
C ASN A 1009 -21.03 -3.49 -48.49
N GLY A 1010 -21.77 -4.16 -47.61
CA GLY A 1010 -23.22 -3.91 -47.46
C GLY A 1010 -23.47 -2.59 -46.76
N THR A 1011 -24.33 -1.72 -47.32
CA THR A 1011 -24.45 -0.32 -46.82
C THR A 1011 -25.80 0.08 -46.30
N THR A 1012 -26.87 -0.23 -47.02
CA THR A 1012 -28.21 0.35 -46.83
C THR A 1012 -29.26 -0.62 -47.37
N LEU A 1013 -30.42 -0.71 -46.71
CA LEU A 1013 -31.58 -1.52 -47.14
C LEU A 1013 -31.26 -3.00 -47.40
N ASN A 1014 -30.15 -3.48 -46.86
CA ASN A 1014 -29.72 -4.85 -46.85
C ASN A 1014 -30.24 -5.44 -45.54
N ALA A 1015 -31.22 -6.34 -45.62
CA ALA A 1015 -31.85 -6.95 -44.47
C ALA A 1015 -32.09 -8.45 -44.63
N ASN A 1016 -32.16 -9.15 -43.49
CA ASN A 1016 -32.46 -10.59 -43.43
C ASN A 1016 -31.41 -11.49 -44.13
N ASN A 1017 -30.15 -11.08 -44.18
CA ASN A 1017 -29.09 -11.88 -44.83
C ASN A 1017 -28.26 -12.68 -43.81
N ILE A 1018 -27.83 -13.88 -44.18
CA ILE A 1018 -26.98 -14.76 -43.36
C ILE A 1018 -25.67 -15.04 -44.11
N ALA A 1019 -24.55 -14.50 -43.66
CA ALA A 1019 -23.21 -14.70 -44.20
C ALA A 1019 -22.29 -15.35 -43.16
N LEU A 1020 -21.99 -16.64 -43.31
CA LEU A 1020 -21.08 -17.39 -42.44
C LEU A 1020 -19.85 -17.87 -43.22
N GLY A 1021 -18.69 -17.31 -42.95
CA GLY A 1021 -17.43 -17.62 -43.61
C GLY A 1021 -16.60 -16.38 -43.93
N MET A 1022 -15.29 -16.56 -44.10
CA MET A 1022 -14.42 -15.47 -44.56
C MET A 1022 -14.89 -15.01 -45.95
N ASP A 1023 -15.04 -13.70 -46.13
CA ASP A 1023 -15.51 -13.03 -47.36
C ASP A 1023 -16.90 -13.48 -47.86
N ALA A 1024 -17.73 -14.12 -47.03
CA ALA A 1024 -19.11 -14.45 -47.42
C ALA A 1024 -19.90 -13.15 -47.65
N MET A 1025 -20.54 -13.02 -48.81
CA MET A 1025 -21.25 -11.79 -49.22
C MET A 1025 -20.42 -10.50 -49.14
N LYS A 1026 -19.10 -10.57 -49.31
CA LYS A 1026 -18.23 -9.38 -49.18
C LYS A 1026 -18.68 -8.21 -50.07
N GLY A 1027 -19.10 -8.53 -51.30
CA GLY A 1027 -19.43 -7.58 -52.36
C GLY A 1027 -18.18 -6.95 -52.98
N THR A 1028 -18.23 -6.68 -54.29
CA THR A 1028 -17.14 -6.01 -55.01
C THR A 1028 -17.23 -4.48 -54.97
N ALA A 1029 -18.39 -3.95 -54.61
CA ALA A 1029 -18.67 -2.53 -54.40
C ALA A 1029 -19.79 -2.35 -53.36
N ALA A 1030 -20.00 -1.12 -52.91
CA ALA A 1030 -21.09 -0.76 -52.00
C ALA A 1030 -22.45 -1.19 -52.59
N TYR A 1031 -23.18 -2.01 -51.84
CA TYR A 1031 -24.49 -2.52 -52.25
C TYR A 1031 -25.62 -2.02 -51.34
N THR A 1032 -26.80 -1.83 -51.96
CA THR A 1032 -27.92 -1.01 -51.43
C THR A 1032 -29.29 -1.67 -51.58
N SER A 1033 -29.33 -2.94 -51.99
CA SER A 1033 -30.56 -3.69 -52.29
C SER A 1033 -30.24 -5.19 -52.48
N THR A 1034 -30.08 -5.89 -51.37
CA THR A 1034 -29.77 -7.33 -51.30
C THR A 1034 -30.41 -7.90 -50.03
N ASN A 1035 -31.53 -8.60 -50.17
CA ASN A 1035 -32.31 -9.10 -49.04
C ASN A 1035 -32.45 -10.61 -49.06
N SER A 1036 -32.60 -11.20 -47.87
CA SER A 1036 -32.97 -12.61 -47.72
C SER A 1036 -31.98 -13.60 -48.32
N ASN A 1037 -30.70 -13.24 -48.45
CA ASN A 1037 -29.67 -14.13 -48.98
C ASN A 1037 -29.02 -14.97 -47.86
N ILE A 1038 -28.68 -16.23 -48.16
CA ILE A 1038 -27.96 -17.14 -47.27
C ILE A 1038 -26.66 -17.55 -47.95
N ALA A 1039 -25.51 -17.19 -47.38
CA ALA A 1039 -24.17 -17.54 -47.84
C ALA A 1039 -23.38 -18.24 -46.71
N LEU A 1040 -23.25 -19.57 -46.78
CA LEU A 1040 -22.50 -20.37 -45.81
C LEU A 1040 -21.28 -21.01 -46.49
N GLY A 1041 -20.09 -20.47 -46.26
CA GLY A 1041 -18.84 -20.94 -46.85
C GLY A 1041 -17.87 -19.81 -47.15
N ASN A 1042 -16.57 -20.13 -47.22
CA ASN A 1042 -15.58 -19.12 -47.62
C ASN A 1042 -15.83 -18.65 -49.05
N SER A 1043 -15.95 -17.33 -49.20
CA SER A 1043 -16.26 -16.63 -50.46
C SER A 1043 -17.57 -17.10 -51.12
N ALA A 1044 -18.53 -17.63 -50.33
CA ALA A 1044 -19.88 -17.86 -50.83
C ALA A 1044 -20.54 -16.51 -51.15
N LEU A 1045 -21.15 -16.40 -52.34
CA LEU A 1045 -21.82 -15.19 -52.80
C LEU A 1045 -20.92 -13.94 -52.77
N TYR A 1046 -19.62 -14.11 -53.05
CA TYR A 1046 -18.58 -13.08 -52.87
C TYR A 1046 -18.85 -11.77 -53.62
N SER A 1047 -19.29 -11.84 -54.88
CA SER A 1047 -19.35 -10.67 -55.78
C SER A 1047 -20.68 -9.89 -55.74
N ILE A 1048 -21.58 -10.21 -54.82
CA ILE A 1048 -22.93 -9.64 -54.76
C ILE A 1048 -22.91 -8.11 -54.82
N SER A 1049 -23.71 -7.55 -55.72
CA SER A 1049 -23.94 -6.09 -55.85
C SER A 1049 -25.43 -5.72 -55.90
N GLY A 1050 -26.29 -6.74 -56.06
CA GLY A 1050 -27.74 -6.75 -56.10
C GLY A 1050 -28.22 -8.21 -56.15
N GLY A 1051 -29.52 -8.46 -55.96
CA GLY A 1051 -30.10 -9.80 -56.05
C GLY A 1051 -30.54 -10.36 -54.70
N ASP A 1052 -31.80 -10.80 -54.65
CA ASP A 1052 -32.47 -11.24 -53.43
C ASP A 1052 -32.70 -12.76 -53.41
N ASP A 1053 -32.99 -13.30 -52.23
CA ASP A 1053 -33.45 -14.67 -52.04
C ASP A 1053 -32.47 -15.77 -52.54
N ASN A 1054 -31.16 -15.50 -52.61
CA ASN A 1054 -30.18 -16.52 -53.01
C ASN A 1054 -29.72 -17.39 -51.83
N ILE A 1055 -29.49 -18.68 -52.07
CA ILE A 1055 -28.92 -19.63 -51.12
C ILE A 1055 -27.61 -20.18 -51.71
N ALA A 1056 -26.47 -19.89 -51.08
CA ALA A 1056 -25.12 -20.30 -51.46
C ALA A 1056 -24.45 -21.05 -50.31
N LEU A 1057 -24.30 -22.38 -50.42
CA LEU A 1057 -23.83 -23.26 -49.36
C LEU A 1057 -22.59 -24.04 -49.83
N GLY A 1058 -21.40 -23.63 -49.40
CA GLY A 1058 -20.12 -24.26 -49.73
C GLY A 1058 -19.05 -23.25 -50.16
N TYR A 1059 -17.81 -23.72 -50.27
CA TYR A 1059 -16.69 -22.90 -50.72
C TYR A 1059 -16.93 -22.41 -52.16
N HIS A 1060 -16.85 -21.09 -52.38
CA HIS A 1060 -17.03 -20.43 -53.69
C HIS A 1060 -18.38 -20.74 -54.40
N SER A 1061 -19.41 -21.09 -53.63
CA SER A 1061 -20.77 -21.21 -54.18
C SER A 1061 -21.30 -19.83 -54.58
N LEU A 1062 -21.83 -19.68 -55.81
CA LEU A 1062 -22.34 -18.40 -56.35
C LEU A 1062 -21.31 -17.25 -56.33
N TYR A 1063 -20.01 -17.56 -56.47
CA TYR A 1063 -18.92 -16.60 -56.29
C TYR A 1063 -19.03 -15.33 -57.15
N ALA A 1064 -19.35 -15.47 -58.45
CA ALA A 1064 -19.44 -14.34 -59.38
C ALA A 1064 -20.81 -13.66 -59.43
N ASN A 1065 -21.79 -14.07 -58.62
CA ASN A 1065 -23.15 -13.53 -58.71
C ASN A 1065 -23.16 -12.06 -58.30
N THR A 1066 -23.59 -11.20 -59.22
CA THR A 1066 -23.66 -9.75 -59.02
C THR A 1066 -25.09 -9.24 -58.88
N SER A 1067 -26.07 -9.83 -59.60
CA SER A 1067 -27.47 -9.37 -59.59
C SER A 1067 -28.54 -10.49 -59.69
N GLY A 1068 -28.12 -11.74 -59.91
CA GLY A 1068 -29.02 -12.89 -59.99
C GLY A 1068 -29.75 -13.13 -58.67
N TYR A 1069 -31.02 -13.52 -58.74
CA TYR A 1069 -31.93 -13.69 -57.60
C TYR A 1069 -32.60 -15.08 -57.59
N ARG A 1070 -33.04 -15.52 -56.40
CA ARG A 1070 -33.74 -16.80 -56.19
C ARG A 1070 -32.97 -18.04 -56.68
N ASN A 1071 -31.64 -18.01 -56.60
CA ASN A 1071 -30.80 -19.17 -56.91
C ASN A 1071 -30.53 -20.02 -55.65
N VAL A 1072 -30.47 -21.35 -55.79
CA VAL A 1072 -30.11 -22.29 -54.73
C VAL A 1072 -28.89 -23.09 -55.17
N SER A 1073 -27.76 -22.93 -54.49
CA SER A 1073 -26.47 -23.49 -54.86
C SER A 1073 -25.81 -24.14 -53.64
N MET A 1074 -25.54 -25.45 -53.67
CA MET A 1074 -24.93 -26.17 -52.56
C MET A 1074 -23.85 -27.15 -53.03
N GLY A 1075 -22.60 -26.90 -52.64
CA GLY A 1075 -21.43 -27.67 -53.01
C GLY A 1075 -20.16 -26.82 -53.13
N TYR A 1076 -19.06 -27.46 -53.50
CA TYR A 1076 -17.81 -26.77 -53.85
C TYR A 1076 -17.92 -26.19 -55.27
N ASN A 1077 -17.67 -24.90 -55.46
CA ASN A 1077 -17.70 -24.19 -56.76
C ASN A 1077 -19.02 -24.39 -57.55
N THR A 1078 -20.16 -24.42 -56.88
CA THR A 1078 -21.46 -24.51 -57.56
C THR A 1078 -21.93 -23.15 -58.04
N MET A 1079 -22.35 -23.04 -59.31
CA MET A 1079 -22.70 -21.77 -59.95
C MET A 1079 -21.64 -20.66 -59.81
N ASP A 1080 -20.35 -21.00 -59.82
CA ASP A 1080 -19.29 -20.03 -59.53
C ASP A 1080 -19.14 -18.93 -60.59
N ALA A 1081 -19.53 -19.19 -61.84
CA ALA A 1081 -19.56 -18.20 -62.92
C ALA A 1081 -20.91 -17.47 -63.10
N ASN A 1082 -21.98 -17.81 -62.35
CA ASN A 1082 -23.28 -17.16 -62.50
C ASN A 1082 -23.19 -15.69 -62.08
N VAL A 1083 -23.52 -14.76 -62.98
CA VAL A 1083 -23.47 -13.30 -62.79
C VAL A 1083 -24.87 -12.70 -62.61
N ASN A 1084 -25.82 -13.06 -63.49
CA ASN A 1084 -27.18 -12.49 -63.54
C ASN A 1084 -28.30 -13.54 -63.61
N GLY A 1085 -27.98 -14.83 -63.78
CA GLY A 1085 -28.94 -15.90 -64.02
C GLY A 1085 -29.77 -16.23 -62.79
N TYR A 1086 -31.10 -16.32 -62.92
CA TYR A 1086 -32.06 -16.43 -61.80
C TYR A 1086 -32.91 -17.71 -61.80
N TYR A 1087 -33.49 -18.03 -60.63
CA TYR A 1087 -34.30 -19.25 -60.41
C TYR A 1087 -33.57 -20.58 -60.70
N ASN A 1088 -32.25 -20.64 -60.52
CA ASN A 1088 -31.48 -21.86 -60.71
C ASN A 1088 -31.36 -22.68 -59.42
N VAL A 1089 -31.18 -24.00 -59.54
CA VAL A 1089 -30.91 -24.95 -58.45
C VAL A 1089 -29.67 -25.77 -58.82
N ALA A 1090 -28.62 -25.79 -58.01
CA ALA A 1090 -27.39 -26.56 -58.22
C ALA A 1090 -26.97 -27.27 -56.93
N PHE A 1091 -26.69 -28.58 -57.02
CA PHE A 1091 -26.25 -29.42 -55.91
C PHE A 1091 -25.09 -30.33 -56.35
N GLY A 1092 -23.98 -30.34 -55.62
CA GLY A 1092 -22.79 -31.16 -55.90
C GLY A 1092 -21.65 -30.40 -56.58
N ALA A 1093 -20.40 -30.80 -56.38
CA ALA A 1093 -19.24 -29.99 -56.77
C ALA A 1093 -19.22 -29.64 -58.28
N ASN A 1094 -18.93 -28.39 -58.61
CA ASN A 1094 -18.97 -27.80 -59.97
C ASN A 1094 -20.30 -27.97 -60.73
N ALA A 1095 -21.42 -28.21 -60.03
CA ALA A 1095 -22.73 -28.21 -60.67
C ALA A 1095 -23.06 -26.81 -61.18
N LEU A 1096 -23.44 -26.71 -62.47
CA LEU A 1096 -23.75 -25.45 -63.16
C LEU A 1096 -22.59 -24.42 -63.12
N GLY A 1097 -21.34 -24.85 -62.99
CA GLY A 1097 -20.19 -23.95 -62.79
C GLY A 1097 -19.98 -22.93 -63.92
N GLY A 1098 -20.09 -23.33 -65.19
CA GLY A 1098 -19.76 -22.46 -66.33
C GLY A 1098 -20.80 -21.42 -66.75
N SER A 1099 -22.02 -21.44 -66.19
CA SER A 1099 -23.16 -20.65 -66.68
C SER A 1099 -23.20 -19.24 -66.10
N SER A 1100 -23.15 -18.18 -66.93
CA SER A 1100 -23.14 -16.78 -66.46
C SER A 1100 -24.52 -16.13 -66.35
N ASP A 1101 -25.41 -16.34 -67.32
CA ASP A 1101 -26.67 -15.59 -67.44
C ASP A 1101 -27.90 -16.50 -67.59
N GLY A 1102 -27.73 -17.82 -67.47
CA GLY A 1102 -28.78 -18.84 -67.62
C GLY A 1102 -29.76 -18.94 -66.46
N ASN A 1103 -31.00 -19.33 -66.76
CA ASN A 1103 -32.16 -19.18 -65.87
C ASN A 1103 -33.01 -20.46 -65.77
N TYR A 1104 -33.72 -20.63 -64.66
CA TYR A 1104 -34.66 -21.75 -64.43
C TYR A 1104 -34.03 -23.14 -64.60
N ASN A 1105 -32.75 -23.31 -64.27
CA ASN A 1105 -32.03 -24.58 -64.40
C ASN A 1105 -32.03 -25.40 -63.11
N VAL A 1106 -31.97 -26.73 -63.21
CA VAL A 1106 -31.84 -27.67 -62.07
C VAL A 1106 -30.68 -28.62 -62.32
N SER A 1107 -29.57 -28.49 -61.60
CA SER A 1107 -28.37 -29.32 -61.71
C SER A 1107 -28.12 -30.06 -60.39
N LEU A 1108 -28.06 -31.39 -60.39
CA LEU A 1108 -27.81 -32.20 -59.18
C LEU A 1108 -26.83 -33.33 -59.51
N GLY A 1109 -25.58 -33.19 -59.07
CA GLY A 1109 -24.51 -34.17 -59.28
C GLY A 1109 -23.16 -33.50 -59.50
N TYR A 1110 -22.09 -34.22 -59.13
CA TYR A 1110 -20.71 -33.79 -59.38
C TYR A 1110 -20.49 -33.53 -60.89
N ASN A 1111 -20.01 -32.32 -61.21
CA ASN A 1111 -19.76 -31.80 -62.54
C ASN A 1111 -20.98 -31.88 -63.50
N SER A 1112 -22.20 -31.76 -62.99
CA SER A 1112 -23.41 -31.63 -63.83
C SER A 1112 -23.51 -30.23 -64.44
N MET A 1113 -23.85 -30.13 -65.73
CA MET A 1113 -24.07 -28.85 -66.43
C MET A 1113 -22.90 -27.85 -66.35
N ASN A 1114 -21.66 -28.33 -66.21
CA ASN A 1114 -20.50 -27.49 -65.88
C ASN A 1114 -19.95 -26.64 -67.04
N SER A 1115 -20.10 -27.05 -68.31
CA SER A 1115 -19.43 -26.36 -69.44
C SER A 1115 -20.35 -25.47 -70.29
N LEU A 1116 -21.64 -25.35 -69.93
CA LEU A 1116 -22.59 -24.47 -70.62
C LEU A 1116 -22.49 -23.05 -70.09
N THR A 1117 -22.37 -22.04 -70.97
CA THR A 1117 -22.09 -20.66 -70.56
C THR A 1117 -23.31 -19.74 -70.58
N THR A 1118 -24.13 -19.86 -71.62
CA THR A 1118 -25.08 -18.84 -72.05
C THR A 1118 -26.24 -19.51 -72.80
N ASP A 1119 -27.34 -18.79 -73.04
CA ASP A 1119 -28.55 -19.31 -73.71
C ASP A 1119 -28.91 -20.76 -73.29
N ASN A 1120 -28.81 -21.02 -71.99
CA ASN A 1120 -28.92 -22.33 -71.37
C ASN A 1120 -30.06 -22.34 -70.34
N ASP A 1121 -31.23 -21.84 -70.73
CA ASP A 1121 -32.39 -21.73 -69.84
C ASP A 1121 -33.21 -23.03 -69.78
N TYR A 1122 -33.94 -23.21 -68.69
CA TYR A 1122 -34.95 -24.27 -68.50
C TYR A 1122 -34.40 -25.71 -68.63
N ASN A 1123 -33.17 -25.96 -68.17
CA ASN A 1123 -32.53 -27.28 -68.20
C ASN A 1123 -32.64 -28.04 -66.86
N VAL A 1124 -32.69 -29.38 -66.89
CA VAL A 1124 -32.68 -30.28 -65.72
C VAL A 1124 -31.57 -31.33 -65.90
N ALA A 1125 -30.48 -31.27 -65.14
CA ALA A 1125 -29.33 -32.18 -65.20
C ALA A 1125 -29.07 -32.87 -63.84
N ILE A 1126 -29.54 -34.11 -63.64
CA ILE A 1126 -29.49 -34.79 -62.34
C ILE A 1126 -28.61 -36.05 -62.39
N GLY A 1127 -27.28 -35.90 -62.42
CA GLY A 1127 -26.34 -36.99 -62.17
C GLY A 1127 -24.86 -36.64 -62.39
N TYR A 1128 -23.95 -37.59 -62.10
CA TYR A 1128 -22.51 -37.42 -62.31
C TYR A 1128 -22.24 -37.13 -63.79
N TYR A 1129 -21.68 -35.94 -64.10
CA TYR A 1129 -21.44 -35.46 -65.47
C TYR A 1129 -22.70 -35.44 -66.37
N ALA A 1130 -23.91 -35.30 -65.79
CA ALA A 1130 -25.09 -35.07 -66.62
C ALA A 1130 -24.97 -33.70 -67.31
N MET A 1131 -25.12 -33.67 -68.64
CA MET A 1131 -25.10 -32.46 -69.45
C MET A 1131 -23.79 -31.65 -69.33
N ASN A 1132 -22.64 -32.30 -69.10
CA ASN A 1132 -21.37 -31.61 -68.87
C ASN A 1132 -20.90 -30.82 -70.11
N GLY A 1133 -21.19 -31.28 -71.33
CA GLY A 1133 -20.81 -30.61 -72.57
C GLY A 1133 -19.31 -30.64 -72.81
N PHE A 1134 -18.76 -31.84 -73.00
CA PHE A 1134 -17.31 -32.07 -73.13
C PHE A 1134 -16.66 -31.47 -74.41
N THR A 1135 -17.46 -30.87 -75.30
CA THR A 1135 -17.15 -30.74 -76.74
C THR A 1135 -17.23 -29.33 -77.35
N GLY A 1136 -17.48 -28.26 -76.57
CA GLY A 1136 -17.42 -26.86 -77.05
C GLY A 1136 -18.76 -26.19 -77.38
N ALA A 1137 -19.89 -26.75 -76.95
CA ALA A 1137 -21.18 -26.07 -77.02
C ALA A 1137 -21.32 -25.05 -75.89
N THR A 1138 -21.48 -23.77 -76.24
CA THR A 1138 -21.76 -22.69 -75.27
C THR A 1138 -23.23 -22.63 -74.84
N THR A 1139 -24.15 -23.14 -75.68
CA THR A 1139 -25.58 -22.81 -75.67
C THR A 1139 -26.47 -24.02 -75.97
N SER A 1140 -27.55 -24.19 -75.19
CA SER A 1140 -28.71 -25.08 -75.47
C SER A 1140 -29.74 -25.02 -74.32
N SER A 1141 -31.02 -24.90 -74.65
CA SER A 1141 -32.11 -24.71 -73.68
C SER A 1141 -33.18 -25.82 -73.71
N TYR A 1142 -33.99 -25.87 -72.65
CA TYR A 1142 -35.15 -26.77 -72.49
C TYR A 1142 -34.81 -28.28 -72.48
N ASN A 1143 -33.70 -28.68 -71.86
CA ASN A 1143 -33.24 -30.08 -71.84
C ASN A 1143 -33.44 -30.79 -70.48
N ILE A 1144 -33.61 -32.10 -70.47
CA ILE A 1144 -33.69 -32.95 -69.28
C ILE A 1144 -32.68 -34.11 -69.42
N ALA A 1145 -31.71 -34.22 -68.51
CA ALA A 1145 -30.65 -35.23 -68.42
C ALA A 1145 -30.59 -35.79 -66.99
N ILE A 1146 -30.68 -37.09 -66.75
CA ILE A 1146 -30.59 -37.65 -65.38
C ILE A 1146 -29.71 -38.92 -65.37
N GLY A 1147 -29.03 -39.22 -64.27
CA GLY A 1147 -28.13 -40.36 -64.15
C GLY A 1147 -26.71 -40.10 -64.69
N TYR A 1148 -25.93 -41.16 -64.83
CA TYR A 1148 -24.50 -41.06 -65.10
C TYR A 1148 -24.21 -40.71 -66.56
N ARG A 1149 -23.55 -39.57 -66.80
CA ARG A 1149 -23.16 -39.07 -68.13
C ARG A 1149 -24.30 -39.00 -69.14
N SER A 1150 -25.50 -38.63 -68.71
CA SER A 1150 -26.62 -38.38 -69.63
C SER A 1150 -26.40 -37.05 -70.35
N LEU A 1151 -26.53 -37.00 -71.68
CA LEU A 1151 -26.27 -35.80 -72.52
C LEU A 1151 -24.85 -35.19 -72.33
N ASP A 1152 -23.84 -36.01 -72.02
CA ASP A 1152 -22.45 -35.57 -71.68
C ASP A 1152 -21.74 -34.81 -72.82
N ASP A 1153 -22.04 -35.14 -74.09
CA ASP A 1153 -21.46 -34.54 -75.31
C ASP A 1153 -22.52 -33.79 -76.15
N LEU A 1154 -23.27 -32.88 -75.52
CA LEU A 1154 -24.25 -32.06 -76.24
C LEU A 1154 -23.54 -30.98 -77.10
N ASN A 1155 -23.48 -31.15 -78.42
CA ASN A 1155 -22.99 -30.12 -79.35
C ASN A 1155 -24.13 -29.17 -79.78
N GLY A 1156 -24.76 -28.53 -78.80
CA GLY A 1156 -25.91 -27.65 -78.98
C GLY A 1156 -27.20 -28.38 -79.40
N GLY A 1157 -28.23 -27.59 -79.74
CA GLY A 1157 -29.56 -28.07 -80.13
C GLY A 1157 -30.43 -28.45 -78.93
N ASP A 1158 -31.74 -28.24 -79.06
CA ASP A 1158 -32.66 -28.02 -77.91
C ASP A 1158 -33.75 -29.09 -77.76
N HIS A 1159 -34.50 -29.02 -76.65
CA HIS A 1159 -35.66 -29.91 -76.35
C HIS A 1159 -35.26 -31.40 -76.24
N ASN A 1160 -34.16 -31.68 -75.55
CA ASN A 1160 -33.65 -33.05 -75.38
C ASN A 1160 -34.09 -33.65 -74.04
N VAL A 1161 -34.38 -34.96 -73.98
CA VAL A 1161 -34.81 -35.66 -72.76
C VAL A 1161 -34.16 -37.04 -72.67
N ALA A 1162 -33.42 -37.30 -71.60
CA ALA A 1162 -32.54 -38.46 -71.40
C ALA A 1162 -32.45 -38.83 -69.91
N ILE A 1163 -32.43 -40.12 -69.55
CA ILE A 1163 -32.06 -40.59 -68.19
C ILE A 1163 -31.30 -41.92 -68.28
N GLY A 1164 -30.30 -42.12 -67.42
CA GLY A 1164 -29.84 -43.43 -66.98
C GLY A 1164 -28.32 -43.59 -67.00
N TYR A 1165 -27.78 -44.23 -68.04
CA TYR A 1165 -26.35 -44.38 -68.28
C TYR A 1165 -26.03 -44.13 -69.76
N TYR A 1166 -25.20 -43.12 -70.05
CA TYR A 1166 -24.82 -42.72 -71.43
C TYR A 1166 -26.01 -42.40 -72.35
N SER A 1167 -27.22 -42.15 -71.81
CA SER A 1167 -28.39 -41.75 -72.60
C SER A 1167 -28.08 -40.41 -73.28
N LEU A 1168 -28.08 -40.43 -74.62
CA LEU A 1168 -27.73 -39.31 -75.51
C LEU A 1168 -26.32 -38.71 -75.30
N ALA A 1169 -25.40 -39.47 -74.72
CA ALA A 1169 -23.97 -39.13 -74.71
C ALA A 1169 -23.28 -39.30 -76.08
N ASN A 1170 -24.06 -39.66 -77.12
CA ASN A 1170 -23.61 -39.96 -78.48
C ASN A 1170 -24.23 -38.96 -79.50
N SER A 1171 -24.72 -37.80 -79.03
CA SER A 1171 -25.55 -36.89 -79.83
C SER A 1171 -24.74 -36.21 -80.94
N THR A 1172 -25.23 -36.31 -82.19
CA THR A 1172 -24.57 -35.73 -83.37
C THR A 1172 -25.52 -35.06 -84.36
N THR A 1173 -26.80 -35.44 -84.38
CA THR A 1173 -27.92 -34.55 -84.70
C THR A 1173 -29.10 -34.84 -83.78
N ALA A 1174 -29.81 -33.80 -83.35
CA ALA A 1174 -31.01 -33.90 -82.53
C ALA A 1174 -32.03 -32.86 -83.01
N ILE A 1175 -33.23 -33.30 -83.38
CA ILE A 1175 -34.32 -32.44 -83.88
C ILE A 1175 -35.64 -32.94 -83.30
N ARG A 1176 -35.77 -32.78 -81.98
CA ARG A 1176 -36.81 -33.35 -81.09
C ARG A 1176 -36.75 -34.88 -80.97
N ASN A 1177 -37.02 -35.34 -79.74
CA ASN A 1177 -36.42 -36.52 -79.11
C ASN A 1177 -37.36 -37.10 -78.03
N VAL A 1178 -36.95 -38.17 -77.32
CA VAL A 1178 -37.16 -38.44 -75.85
C VAL A 1178 -36.65 -39.85 -75.47
N ALA A 1179 -36.14 -39.99 -74.23
CA ALA A 1179 -36.02 -41.22 -73.41
C ALA A 1179 -34.89 -42.25 -73.72
N MET A 1180 -34.66 -43.31 -72.91
CA MET A 1180 -34.43 -43.40 -71.44
C MET A 1180 -33.96 -44.82 -71.07
N GLY A 1181 -32.81 -44.96 -70.39
CA GLY A 1181 -32.25 -46.25 -69.98
C GLY A 1181 -30.73 -46.30 -70.14
N GLN A 1182 -30.25 -47.15 -71.05
CA GLN A 1182 -28.82 -47.27 -71.36
C GLN A 1182 -28.57 -46.97 -72.84
N SER A 1183 -27.54 -46.17 -73.11
CA SER A 1183 -27.09 -45.71 -74.45
C SER A 1183 -28.05 -44.82 -75.26
N SER A 1184 -29.37 -44.91 -75.04
CA SER A 1184 -30.39 -44.41 -75.98
C SER A 1184 -30.14 -42.97 -76.46
N LEU A 1185 -30.06 -42.66 -77.77
CA LEU A 1185 -30.40 -43.47 -78.96
C LEU A 1185 -29.24 -44.31 -79.56
N GLU A 1186 -28.10 -44.40 -78.88
CA GLU A 1186 -26.88 -45.18 -79.19
C GLU A 1186 -26.14 -44.86 -80.52
N ASN A 1187 -26.83 -44.82 -81.67
CA ASN A 1187 -26.19 -44.51 -82.97
C ASN A 1187 -27.11 -43.84 -84.01
N SER A 1188 -28.17 -43.17 -83.59
CA SER A 1188 -28.97 -42.31 -84.48
C SER A 1188 -28.25 -40.99 -84.75
N THR A 1189 -27.84 -40.77 -86.01
CA THR A 1189 -26.95 -39.64 -86.39
C THR A 1189 -27.56 -38.67 -87.41
N THR A 1190 -28.78 -38.92 -87.88
CA THR A 1190 -29.48 -38.19 -88.97
C THR A 1190 -30.94 -37.89 -88.61
N ALA A 1191 -31.16 -37.31 -87.45
CA ALA A 1191 -32.41 -37.43 -86.69
C ALA A 1191 -33.47 -36.35 -86.96
N SER A 1192 -34.74 -36.72 -86.74
CA SER A 1192 -35.83 -35.80 -86.41
C SER A 1192 -37.10 -36.55 -85.94
N SER A 1193 -37.48 -36.40 -84.66
CA SER A 1193 -38.85 -36.12 -84.16
C SER A 1193 -39.11 -36.58 -82.71
N ASN A 1194 -38.86 -37.86 -82.39
CA ASN A 1194 -39.51 -38.54 -81.26
C ASN A 1194 -38.63 -39.61 -80.53
N VAL A 1195 -39.15 -40.80 -80.23
CA VAL A 1195 -38.91 -41.49 -78.93
C VAL A 1195 -38.13 -42.81 -79.03
N ALA A 1196 -37.20 -43.02 -78.11
CA ALA A 1196 -36.53 -44.30 -77.85
C ALA A 1196 -36.62 -44.70 -76.38
N ILE A 1197 -36.63 -45.99 -76.06
CA ILE A 1197 -36.69 -46.50 -74.68
C ILE A 1197 -35.81 -47.74 -74.53
N GLY A 1198 -35.03 -47.80 -73.45
CA GLY A 1198 -34.33 -49.01 -73.02
C GLY A 1198 -32.96 -49.25 -73.65
N LEU A 1199 -32.32 -50.31 -73.15
CA LEU A 1199 -30.99 -50.79 -73.53
C LEU A 1199 -30.84 -50.95 -75.06
N GLN A 1200 -29.77 -50.39 -75.62
CA GLN A 1200 -29.41 -50.50 -77.05
C GLN A 1200 -30.50 -50.01 -78.03
N SER A 1201 -31.50 -49.25 -77.57
CA SER A 1201 -32.29 -48.44 -78.50
C SER A 1201 -31.39 -47.34 -79.07
N LEU A 1202 -31.33 -47.02 -80.36
CA LEU A 1202 -31.91 -47.69 -81.54
C LEU A 1202 -30.83 -48.37 -82.41
N GLN A 1203 -29.58 -48.47 -81.93
CA GLN A 1203 -28.36 -48.94 -82.62
C GLN A 1203 -28.01 -48.24 -83.95
N GLY A 1204 -28.78 -47.25 -84.42
CA GLY A 1204 -28.56 -46.60 -85.72
C GLY A 1204 -29.55 -45.49 -86.04
N PHE A 1205 -29.25 -44.69 -87.06
CA PHE A 1205 -30.17 -44.30 -88.15
C PHE A 1205 -29.44 -43.39 -89.15
N GLY A 1206 -29.54 -43.72 -90.44
CA GLY A 1206 -28.98 -42.95 -91.56
C GLY A 1206 -30.01 -42.10 -92.35
N THR A 1207 -31.30 -42.21 -92.03
CA THR A 1207 -32.40 -41.37 -92.54
C THR A 1207 -33.51 -41.28 -91.49
N GLY A 1208 -33.29 -40.57 -90.38
CA GLY A 1208 -34.26 -40.47 -89.28
C GLY A 1208 -35.28 -39.34 -89.50
N SER A 1209 -36.53 -39.67 -89.86
CA SER A 1209 -37.57 -38.67 -90.09
C SER A 1209 -38.98 -39.13 -89.71
N LEU A 1210 -39.68 -38.30 -88.94
CA LEU A 1210 -41.12 -38.38 -88.64
C LEU A 1210 -41.59 -39.65 -87.89
N ASN A 1211 -40.81 -40.02 -86.87
CA ASN A 1211 -41.12 -41.01 -85.81
C ASN A 1211 -41.23 -42.50 -86.25
N VAL A 1212 -41.24 -43.50 -85.35
CA VAL A 1212 -41.33 -43.52 -83.86
C VAL A 1212 -40.37 -42.59 -83.13
#